data_AF-Q582N4-F1
#
_entry.id   AF-Q582N4-F1
#
_cell.length_a   1.000
_cell.length_b   1.000
_cell.length_c   1.000
_cell.angle_alpha   90.00
_cell.angle_beta   90.00
_cell.angle_gamma   90.00
#
_symmetry.space_group_name_H-M   'P 1'
#
loop_
_entity.id
_entity.type
_entity.pdbx_description
1 polymer ?
#
loop_
_entity_poly.entity_id
_entity_poly.type
_entity_poly.pdbx_seq_one_letter_code
_entity_poly.pdbx_strand_id
1 'polypeptide(L)'
;MSVDGLDFHDEDDSYFNETYATEDEPSLRTGSVSSLDQFDVVLCLVDFQQRMFQGVVAHDCKNPFAGGAEQVYDDIAEVKVKETPTVFEKAICCVQQLYKDKGISDSNDMVALVLYNTRECTHPDYPGVYVFHTFCSAEIQSVLDLEELVAAGRVPSAGYENIVTKIGHSTEAKSHLGDALRAARHLFSQLPSEVKHRRIFLFTNDVNPHRGDEELLQKCAIQIESLSSGGVGLVCYDMSPTALPSPAASTQSGEAAAMSERWATQFGGVDEFWSALTGAVPKATNSSRVGTIDIVHLNSDDSVMLGALSTAVRWRTHPRGASQTTTLTIGVGAKGSALPRLTVGMYFPMTNAQRRLSKWLDGRAGEMVMLRQRAVGVGAPILLPCHAGKSGAPPAHISTGQLGKSRPSTGPGTCPNVPLSCKKHIAEVVGAGLTLGFSIICFKNADDVLHPQYVLGKSCVLHPDPQDGSDGSLRLFIRLARALKEQRKVAMAQHITRYATPPRLVALVPPGLNGDHMDTASFPVMHGLGLYVVPLSYADDVRTTPRSPLFGDATKPMERDIALAQRLLATLPSKYNVNVVPNPALELRYKAIESIVQQTQQQSGLSKEIPGVAPFSQLSKAVDRTWGDRGAMAKYGSVFDEFKAVLLPSYNRDETCGPKTKAARNVKARAELADEDIKGVERIISAVESAFRFQSMGMLTEPQLKEYLRVMEGGAFGVRRNPDIIQAVISQLQGDI
;
A
#
# COMPACT_ATOMS: atom_id res chain seq x y z
N MET A 1 -9.92 34.96 -0.13
CA MET A 1 -11.25 34.41 0.18
C MET A 1 -11.05 33.26 1.16
N SER A 2 -11.60 33.37 2.37
CA SER A 2 -11.51 32.33 3.41
C SER A 2 -12.08 31.03 2.86
N VAL A 3 -11.23 30.01 2.74
CA VAL A 3 -11.69 28.63 2.59
C VAL A 3 -11.65 28.05 3.99
N ASP A 4 -12.79 28.14 4.66
CA ASP A 4 -13.01 27.60 5.99
C ASP A 4 -12.85 26.08 5.98
N GLY A 5 -11.92 25.61 6.82
CA GLY A 5 -12.17 24.56 7.80
C GLY A 5 -12.61 23.19 7.31
N LEU A 6 -11.63 22.32 7.03
CA LEU A 6 -11.72 20.89 7.32
C LEU A 6 -10.35 20.38 7.80
N ASP A 7 -9.97 20.78 9.02
CA ASP A 7 -8.92 20.10 9.78
C ASP A 7 -9.46 18.75 10.25
N PHE A 8 -9.23 17.71 9.45
CA PHE A 8 -9.23 16.35 9.96
C PHE A 8 -7.89 16.15 10.67
N HIS A 9 -7.92 16.21 11.99
CA HIS A 9 -6.83 15.73 12.83
C HIS A 9 -6.65 14.22 12.58
N ASP A 10 -5.72 13.85 11.70
CA ASP A 10 -5.16 12.51 11.64
C ASP A 10 -4.23 12.35 12.85
N GLU A 11 -4.81 12.13 14.03
CA GLU A 11 -4.07 11.67 15.21
C GLU A 11 -3.73 10.18 15.06
N ASP A 12 -2.45 9.89 15.22
CA ASP A 12 -1.89 8.62 15.68
C ASP A 12 -1.94 7.40 14.75
N ASP A 13 -0.87 7.24 13.95
CA ASP A 13 -0.53 5.95 13.33
C ASP A 13 0.99 5.75 13.15
N SER A 14 1.80 6.43 13.98
CA SER A 14 3.27 6.35 13.94
C SER A 14 3.85 5.24 14.81
N TYR A 15 3.22 4.06 14.87
CA TYR A 15 3.69 2.97 15.74
C TYR A 15 5.09 2.42 15.37
N PHE A 16 5.59 2.73 14.16
CA PHE A 16 6.97 2.47 13.74
C PHE A 16 7.76 3.71 13.32
N ASN A 17 7.12 4.89 13.28
CA ASN A 17 7.70 6.08 12.64
C ASN A 17 7.70 7.33 13.53
N GLU A 18 7.67 7.18 14.86
CA GLU A 18 8.01 8.27 15.76
C GLU A 18 9.50 8.64 15.58
N THR A 19 9.77 9.48 14.58
CA THR A 19 10.97 10.31 14.48
C THR A 19 10.98 11.26 15.68
N TYR A 20 11.38 10.75 16.85
CA TYR A 20 12.00 11.60 17.85
C TYR A 20 13.40 11.93 17.33
N ALA A 21 13.52 13.09 16.68
CA ALA A 21 14.80 13.72 16.45
C ALA A 21 15.38 14.11 17.82
N THR A 22 16.17 13.22 18.40
CA THR A 22 17.20 13.60 19.37
C THR A 22 18.46 13.94 18.58
N GLU A 23 18.59 15.21 18.22
CA GLU A 23 19.83 15.80 17.75
C GLU A 23 20.79 15.87 18.95
N ASP A 24 21.56 14.80 19.21
CA ASP A 24 22.72 14.75 20.11
C ASP A 24 23.34 13.34 20.08
N GLU A 25 24.01 12.97 18.98
CA GLU A 25 24.87 11.77 18.90
C GLU A 25 26.15 12.11 18.12
N PRO A 26 27.35 11.93 18.71
CA PRO A 26 28.60 12.22 18.04
C PRO A 26 28.96 11.10 17.07
N SER A 27 28.90 11.41 15.77
CA SER A 27 29.85 10.93 14.74
C SER A 27 30.31 9.46 14.82
N LEU A 28 29.44 8.54 14.43
CA LEU A 28 29.79 7.28 13.74
C LEU A 28 28.82 7.08 12.55
N ARG A 29 28.76 8.10 11.70
CA ARG A 29 28.16 8.03 10.35
C ARG A 29 29.12 8.67 9.35
N THR A 30 30.11 7.91 8.92
CA THR A 30 30.68 8.08 7.59
C THR A 30 29.65 7.56 6.59
N GLY A 31 28.72 8.42 6.21
CA GLY A 31 27.66 8.15 5.24
C GLY A 31 26.94 9.47 5.00
N SER A 32 27.28 10.10 3.88
CA SER A 32 26.88 11.44 3.47
C SER A 32 25.39 11.73 3.65
N VAL A 33 25.08 12.98 4.03
CA VAL A 33 23.73 13.59 4.10
C VAL A 33 23.13 13.77 2.68
N SER A 34 23.34 12.80 1.78
CA SER A 34 22.99 12.88 0.35
C SER A 34 21.90 11.88 -0.06
N SER A 35 21.28 11.15 0.87
CA SER A 35 20.28 10.12 0.53
C SER A 35 18.88 10.67 0.26
N LEU A 36 18.62 11.97 0.50
CA LEU A 36 17.31 12.58 0.27
C LEU A 36 17.12 13.04 -1.19
N ASP A 37 18.19 13.21 -1.96
CA ASP A 37 18.14 13.72 -3.34
C ASP A 37 18.27 12.63 -4.41
N GLN A 38 18.43 11.36 -4.02
CA GLN A 38 18.50 10.27 -4.99
C GLN A 38 17.12 9.96 -5.57
N PHE A 39 17.04 9.86 -6.89
CA PHE A 39 15.81 9.54 -7.62
C PHE A 39 15.98 8.32 -8.53
N ASP A 40 14.89 7.61 -8.78
CA ASP A 40 14.86 6.48 -9.71
C ASP A 40 14.49 6.96 -11.11
N VAL A 41 15.09 6.34 -12.13
CA VAL A 41 14.86 6.71 -13.52
C VAL A 41 14.37 5.51 -14.32
N VAL A 42 13.23 5.71 -14.99
CA VAL A 42 12.58 4.68 -15.81
C VAL A 42 12.38 5.19 -17.23
N LEU A 43 12.93 4.47 -18.20
CA LEU A 43 12.71 4.70 -19.63
C LEU A 43 11.76 3.62 -20.17
N CYS A 44 10.65 4.02 -20.79
CA CYS A 44 9.75 3.11 -21.49
C CYS A 44 10.09 3.11 -22.98
N LEU A 45 10.49 1.95 -23.53
CA LEU A 45 10.64 1.69 -24.96
C LEU A 45 9.41 0.93 -25.45
N VAL A 46 8.65 1.49 -26.39
CA VAL A 46 7.44 0.84 -26.93
C VAL A 46 7.60 0.60 -28.42
N ASP A 47 7.30 -0.62 -28.85
CA ASP A 47 7.30 -1.00 -30.26
C ASP A 47 6.16 -0.32 -31.02
N PHE A 48 6.49 0.36 -32.12
CA PHE A 48 5.54 1.06 -32.99
C PHE A 48 5.31 0.35 -34.34
N GLN A 49 5.57 -0.96 -34.42
CA GLN A 49 5.21 -1.77 -35.59
C GLN A 49 3.69 -1.90 -35.77
N GLN A 50 3.26 -2.08 -37.02
CA GLN A 50 1.84 -2.29 -37.37
C GLN A 50 1.20 -3.49 -36.63
N ARG A 51 1.99 -4.52 -36.31
CA ARG A 51 1.52 -5.70 -35.55
C ARG A 51 1.01 -5.35 -34.15
N MET A 52 1.53 -4.30 -33.52
CA MET A 52 1.08 -3.86 -32.19
C MET A 52 -0.34 -3.28 -32.21
N PHE A 53 -0.81 -2.84 -33.39
CA PHE A 53 -2.13 -2.25 -33.61
C PHE A 53 -3.17 -3.26 -34.12
N GLN A 54 -2.78 -4.52 -34.33
CA GLN A 54 -3.72 -5.57 -34.70
C GLN A 54 -4.48 -6.04 -33.45
N GLY A 55 -5.80 -5.89 -33.47
CA GLY A 55 -6.66 -6.53 -32.47
C GLY A 55 -6.59 -8.05 -32.64
N VAL A 56 -6.50 -8.79 -31.53
CA VAL A 56 -6.62 -10.26 -31.58
C VAL A 56 -8.07 -10.56 -31.93
N VAL A 57 -8.35 -10.87 -33.21
CA VAL A 57 -9.66 -11.35 -33.62
C VAL A 57 -9.86 -12.70 -32.96
N ALA A 58 -10.71 -12.75 -31.93
CA ALA A 58 -11.20 -14.00 -31.39
C ALA A 58 -12.02 -14.69 -32.50
N HIS A 59 -11.39 -15.58 -33.26
CA HIS A 59 -12.12 -16.47 -34.14
C HIS A 59 -12.95 -17.41 -33.27
N ASP A 60 -14.25 -17.16 -33.16
CA ASP A 60 -15.22 -18.17 -32.76
C ASP A 60 -15.08 -19.35 -33.73
N CYS A 61 -14.48 -20.43 -33.24
CA CYS A 61 -14.39 -21.70 -33.94
C CYS A 61 -15.77 -22.36 -34.02
N LYS A 62 -16.57 -21.94 -35.01
CA LYS A 62 -17.68 -22.74 -35.55
C LYS A 62 -17.36 -23.09 -37.00
N ASN A 63 -17.00 -24.37 -37.17
CA ASN A 63 -16.75 -25.12 -38.41
C ASN A 63 -17.09 -24.45 -39.74
N PRO A 64 -16.12 -24.24 -40.65
CA PRO A 64 -16.39 -23.96 -42.06
C PRO A 64 -16.46 -25.29 -42.84
N PHE A 65 -17.50 -26.10 -42.59
CA PHE A 65 -17.85 -27.26 -43.42
C PHE A 65 -19.35 -27.53 -43.32
N ALA A 66 -20.16 -26.64 -43.90
CA ALA A 66 -21.54 -26.92 -44.25
C ALA A 66 -21.90 -26.07 -45.47
N GLY A 67 -21.82 -26.69 -46.65
CA GLY A 67 -22.36 -26.12 -47.88
C GLY A 67 -23.89 -26.13 -47.85
N GLY A 68 -24.49 -25.26 -48.64
CA GLY A 68 -25.93 -25.25 -48.89
C GLY A 68 -26.46 -23.83 -48.99
N ALA A 69 -26.80 -23.43 -50.22
CA ALA A 69 -27.36 -22.14 -50.57
C ALA A 69 -28.75 -21.92 -49.95
N GLU A 70 -29.03 -20.70 -49.47
CA GLU A 70 -30.28 -19.98 -49.75
C GLU A 70 -30.18 -18.52 -49.26
N GLN A 71 -30.46 -17.58 -50.17
CA GLN A 71 -30.76 -16.18 -49.87
C GLN A 71 -32.16 -16.10 -49.27
N VAL A 72 -32.42 -15.17 -48.33
CA VAL A 72 -33.69 -14.42 -48.14
C VAL A 72 -33.66 -13.59 -46.83
N TYR A 73 -33.73 -12.27 -47.02
CA TYR A 73 -34.29 -11.18 -46.19
C TYR A 73 -33.64 -10.61 -44.90
N ASP A 74 -33.53 -9.28 -44.98
CA ASP A 74 -33.30 -8.21 -44.02
C ASP A 74 -33.80 -8.40 -42.58
N ASP A 75 -32.91 -8.11 -41.62
CA ASP A 75 -33.20 -7.29 -40.44
C ASP A 75 -31.88 -6.72 -39.89
N ILE A 76 -31.75 -5.39 -39.98
CA ILE A 76 -30.59 -4.60 -39.54
C ILE A 76 -30.67 -4.44 -38.02
N ALA A 77 -29.78 -5.12 -37.29
CA ALA A 77 -29.39 -4.77 -35.94
C ALA A 77 -27.88 -4.49 -35.94
N GLU A 78 -27.49 -3.27 -35.59
CA GLU A 78 -26.09 -2.87 -35.39
C GLU A 78 -25.41 -3.84 -34.42
N VAL A 79 -24.58 -4.73 -34.97
CA VAL A 79 -23.63 -5.51 -34.17
C VAL A 79 -22.61 -4.51 -33.63
N LYS A 80 -22.76 -4.11 -32.36
CA LYS A 80 -21.70 -3.43 -31.62
C LYS A 80 -20.50 -4.38 -31.60
N VAL A 81 -19.58 -4.20 -32.53
CA VAL A 81 -18.26 -4.83 -32.51
C VAL A 81 -17.64 -4.42 -31.17
N LYS A 82 -17.51 -5.37 -30.25
CA LYS A 82 -16.80 -5.12 -28.98
C LYS A 82 -15.37 -4.75 -29.35
N GLU A 83 -15.05 -3.47 -29.20
CA GLU A 83 -13.71 -2.91 -29.42
C GLU A 83 -12.72 -3.67 -28.53
N THR A 84 -11.95 -4.59 -29.11
CA THR A 84 -10.87 -5.27 -28.40
C THR A 84 -9.69 -4.31 -28.34
N PRO A 85 -9.17 -3.99 -27.15
CA PRO A 85 -8.05 -3.07 -27.03
C PRO A 85 -6.82 -3.67 -27.72
N THR A 86 -6.12 -2.87 -28.50
CA THR A 86 -4.90 -3.31 -29.20
C THR A 86 -3.78 -3.56 -28.19
N VAL A 87 -2.77 -4.34 -28.58
CA VAL A 87 -1.59 -4.58 -27.73
C VAL A 87 -0.88 -3.26 -27.42
N PHE A 88 -0.82 -2.36 -28.40
CA PHE A 88 -0.32 -1.00 -28.22
C PHE A 88 -1.14 -0.20 -27.20
N GLU A 89 -2.48 -0.22 -27.27
CA GLU A 89 -3.34 0.45 -26.29
C GLU A 89 -3.07 -0.08 -24.87
N LYS A 90 -2.95 -1.40 -24.70
CA LYS A 90 -2.64 -2.02 -23.39
C LYS A 90 -1.27 -1.55 -22.87
N ALA A 91 -0.26 -1.48 -23.73
CA ALA A 91 1.08 -1.02 -23.37
C ALA A 91 1.08 0.45 -22.94
N ILE A 92 0.47 1.33 -23.73
CA ILE A 92 0.40 2.76 -23.40
C ILE A 92 -0.49 3.02 -22.18
N CYS A 93 -1.61 2.30 -22.01
CA CYS A 93 -2.40 2.38 -20.78
C CYS A 93 -1.57 2.00 -19.54
N CYS A 94 -0.70 1.00 -19.67
CA CYS A 94 0.23 0.64 -18.59
C CYS A 94 1.26 1.75 -18.32
N VAL A 95 1.82 2.36 -19.36
CA VAL A 95 2.75 3.50 -19.22
C VAL A 95 2.02 4.70 -18.58
N GLN A 96 0.79 4.99 -18.99
CA GLN A 96 -0.03 6.05 -18.39
C GLN A 96 -0.27 5.78 -16.90
N GLN A 97 -0.60 4.53 -16.53
CA GLN A 97 -0.75 4.16 -15.12
C GLN A 97 0.57 4.34 -14.35
N LEU A 98 1.71 4.01 -14.96
CA LEU A 98 3.03 4.25 -14.37
C LEU A 98 3.29 5.74 -14.11
N TYR A 99 3.01 6.61 -15.08
CA TYR A 99 3.13 8.06 -14.90
C TYR A 99 2.19 8.57 -13.79
N LYS A 100 0.93 8.10 -13.76
CA LYS A 100 -0.03 8.43 -12.68
C LYS A 100 0.47 7.98 -11.32
N ASP A 101 0.95 6.73 -11.20
CA ASP A 101 1.47 6.17 -9.95
C ASP A 101 2.69 6.96 -9.44
N LYS A 102 3.64 7.30 -10.34
CA LYS A 102 4.83 8.12 -10.02
C LYS A 102 4.45 9.55 -9.63
N GLY A 103 3.44 10.10 -10.31
CA GLY A 103 2.84 11.39 -9.96
C GLY A 103 2.12 11.38 -8.60
N ILE A 104 1.62 10.23 -8.12
CA ILE A 104 0.99 10.11 -6.81
C ILE A 104 2.02 9.83 -5.71
N SER A 105 3.05 9.02 -5.97
CA SER A 105 4.02 8.54 -4.97
C SER A 105 5.06 9.56 -4.47
N ASP A 106 4.92 10.84 -4.82
CA ASP A 106 5.81 11.96 -4.43
C ASP A 106 7.31 11.68 -4.64
N SER A 107 7.61 10.93 -5.70
CA SER A 107 8.98 10.59 -6.05
C SER A 107 9.56 11.66 -6.95
N ASN A 108 10.78 12.13 -6.65
CA ASN A 108 11.63 12.88 -7.59
C ASN A 108 12.03 12.07 -8.84
N ASP A 109 11.49 10.86 -8.96
CA ASP A 109 11.71 9.94 -10.06
C ASP A 109 11.38 10.57 -11.41
N MET A 110 12.22 10.26 -12.39
CA MET A 110 12.06 10.72 -13.75
C MET A 110 11.58 9.59 -14.64
N VAL A 111 10.66 9.90 -15.54
CA VAL A 111 10.14 8.96 -16.53
C VAL A 111 10.38 9.51 -17.92
N ALA A 112 10.68 8.64 -18.86
CA ALA A 112 10.82 8.97 -20.28
C ALA A 112 10.09 7.92 -21.14
N LEU A 113 9.65 8.33 -22.33
CA LEU A 113 8.96 7.47 -23.30
C LEU A 113 9.61 7.63 -24.68
N VAL A 114 10.03 6.52 -25.26
CA VAL A 114 10.61 6.45 -26.60
C VAL A 114 9.88 5.38 -27.40
N LEU A 115 9.46 5.74 -28.60
CA LEU A 115 8.86 4.85 -29.58
C LEU A 115 9.93 4.43 -30.59
N TYR A 116 9.98 3.16 -30.95
CA TYR A 116 10.90 2.67 -31.99
C TYR A 116 10.13 1.94 -33.09
N ASN A 117 10.75 1.80 -34.27
CA ASN A 117 10.11 1.40 -35.52
C ASN A 117 9.10 2.45 -36.04
N THR A 118 9.41 3.73 -35.82
CA THR A 118 8.65 4.87 -36.36
C THR A 118 9.17 5.28 -37.74
N ARG A 119 8.38 6.02 -38.52
CA ARG A 119 8.84 6.62 -39.78
C ARG A 119 9.62 7.90 -39.51
N GLU A 120 9.09 8.76 -38.65
CA GLU A 120 9.74 9.97 -38.20
C GLU A 120 10.81 9.65 -37.13
N CYS A 121 11.92 10.38 -37.16
CA CYS A 121 12.97 10.30 -36.15
C CYS A 121 13.20 11.67 -35.49
N THR A 122 13.44 11.68 -34.18
CA THR A 122 13.73 12.95 -33.46
C THR A 122 15.15 13.44 -33.73
N HIS A 123 16.10 12.51 -33.75
CA HIS A 123 17.50 12.78 -34.03
C HIS A 123 17.97 11.96 -35.23
N PRO A 124 18.75 12.55 -36.16
CA PRO A 124 19.22 11.86 -37.36
C PRO A 124 20.18 10.69 -37.05
N ASP A 125 20.79 10.67 -35.87
CA ASP A 125 21.73 9.63 -35.44
C ASP A 125 21.08 8.26 -35.17
N TYR A 126 19.75 8.25 -34.96
CA TYR A 126 18.98 7.05 -34.62
C TYR A 126 17.76 6.94 -35.55
N PRO A 127 17.92 6.35 -36.76
CA PRO A 127 16.80 6.18 -37.68
C PRO A 127 15.72 5.29 -37.06
N GLY A 128 14.46 5.65 -37.27
CA GLY A 128 13.30 4.89 -36.80
C GLY A 128 13.03 4.96 -35.28
N VAL A 129 13.61 5.96 -34.59
CA VAL A 129 13.40 6.20 -33.15
C VAL A 129 12.81 7.59 -32.92
N TYR A 130 11.67 7.63 -32.25
CA TYR A 130 10.97 8.86 -31.87
C TYR A 130 10.95 9.01 -30.35
N VAL A 131 11.62 10.05 -29.83
CA VAL A 131 11.60 10.39 -28.41
C VAL A 131 10.35 11.23 -28.14
N PHE A 132 9.35 10.64 -27.48
CA PHE A 132 8.11 11.34 -27.12
C PHE A 132 8.31 12.23 -25.89
N HIS A 133 8.88 11.65 -24.82
CA HIS A 133 9.29 12.38 -23.63
C HIS A 133 10.76 12.09 -23.32
N THR A 134 11.56 13.15 -23.18
CA THR A 134 12.85 13.06 -22.50
C THR A 134 12.63 12.80 -21.01
N PHE A 135 13.70 12.57 -20.24
CA PHE A 135 13.57 12.41 -18.79
C PHE A 135 12.97 13.67 -18.17
N CYS A 136 11.75 13.52 -17.66
CA CYS A 136 10.98 14.57 -17.00
C CYS A 136 10.34 14.04 -15.71
N SER A 137 9.98 14.93 -14.79
CA SER A 137 9.15 14.55 -13.65
C SER A 137 7.75 14.17 -14.17
N ALA A 138 7.10 13.21 -13.50
CA ALA A 138 5.75 12.76 -13.87
C ALA A 138 4.71 13.85 -13.51
N GLU A 139 4.65 14.90 -14.33
CA GLU A 139 3.68 15.97 -14.25
C GLU A 139 2.35 15.54 -14.87
N ILE A 140 1.28 16.21 -14.47
CA ILE A 140 -0.06 15.94 -15.02
C ILE A 140 -0.11 16.27 -16.51
N GLN A 141 0.67 17.25 -16.97
CA GLN A 141 0.82 17.55 -18.41
C GLN A 141 1.24 16.31 -19.20
N SER A 142 2.32 15.65 -18.77
CA SER A 142 2.83 14.45 -19.44
C SER A 142 1.82 13.32 -19.46
N VAL A 143 0.92 13.25 -18.47
CA VAL A 143 -0.17 12.26 -18.46
C VAL A 143 -1.26 12.59 -19.48
N LEU A 144 -1.59 13.87 -19.66
CA LEU A 144 -2.54 14.33 -20.68
C LEU A 144 -2.00 14.07 -22.09
N ASP A 145 -0.70 14.31 -22.31
CA ASP A 145 -0.04 14.04 -23.61
C ASP A 145 -0.10 12.53 -23.96
N LEU A 146 -0.05 11.65 -22.95
CA LEU A 146 -0.23 10.21 -23.13
C LEU A 146 -1.69 9.81 -23.42
N GLU A 147 -2.69 10.60 -23.02
CA GLU A 147 -4.10 10.32 -23.34
C GLU A 147 -4.36 10.39 -24.85
N GLU A 148 -3.64 11.26 -25.57
CA GLU A 148 -3.66 11.30 -27.03
C GLU A 148 -3.13 9.99 -27.64
N LEU A 149 -2.06 9.43 -27.07
CA LEU A 149 -1.51 8.13 -27.49
C LEU A 149 -2.47 6.98 -27.18
N VAL A 150 -3.15 7.01 -26.04
CA VAL A 150 -4.16 5.99 -25.68
C VAL A 150 -5.33 6.04 -26.66
N ALA A 151 -5.83 7.24 -26.98
CA ALA A 151 -6.90 7.42 -27.96
C ALA A 151 -6.51 6.86 -29.34
N ALA A 152 -5.24 6.99 -29.72
CA ALA A 152 -4.69 6.44 -30.95
C ALA A 152 -4.49 4.92 -30.96
N GLY A 153 -4.45 4.29 -29.78
CA GLY A 153 -4.37 2.83 -29.67
C GLY A 153 -5.68 2.13 -30.07
N ARG A 154 -6.82 2.83 -30.08
CA ARG A 154 -8.11 2.28 -30.53
C ARG A 154 -8.19 2.34 -32.04
N VAL A 155 -8.38 1.19 -32.68
CA VAL A 155 -8.47 1.10 -34.14
C VAL A 155 -9.86 0.61 -34.52
N PRO A 156 -10.59 1.29 -35.42
CA PRO A 156 -10.29 2.59 -36.02
C PRO A 156 -10.66 3.77 -35.10
N SER A 157 -9.79 4.75 -34.93
CA SER A 157 -10.10 6.03 -34.27
C SER A 157 -9.47 7.20 -35.01
N ALA A 158 -10.05 8.40 -34.89
CA ALA A 158 -9.43 9.62 -35.40
C ALA A 158 -8.05 9.89 -34.77
N GLY A 159 -7.85 9.41 -33.53
CA GLY A 159 -6.54 9.45 -32.87
C GLY A 159 -5.50 8.62 -33.62
N TYR A 160 -5.86 7.42 -34.08
CA TYR A 160 -4.95 6.55 -34.82
C TYR A 160 -4.47 7.22 -36.11
N GLU A 161 -5.38 7.80 -36.88
CA GLU A 161 -5.04 8.52 -38.12
C GLU A 161 -4.11 9.72 -37.86
N ASN A 162 -4.36 10.49 -36.80
CA ASN A 162 -3.52 11.63 -36.43
C ASN A 162 -2.09 11.20 -36.04
N ILE A 163 -1.93 10.08 -35.33
CA ILE A 163 -0.59 9.62 -34.92
C ILE A 163 0.14 8.93 -36.06
N VAL A 164 -0.57 8.17 -36.89
CA VAL A 164 0.03 7.55 -38.08
C VAL A 164 0.48 8.61 -39.08
N THR A 165 -0.25 9.73 -39.20
CA THR A 165 0.18 10.85 -40.04
C THR A 165 1.35 11.63 -39.41
N LYS A 166 1.39 11.80 -38.09
CA LYS A 166 2.43 12.55 -37.38
C LYS A 166 3.74 11.79 -37.19
N ILE A 167 3.69 10.49 -36.86
CA ILE A 167 4.86 9.66 -36.51
C ILE A 167 5.14 8.61 -37.59
N GLY A 168 4.09 7.98 -38.11
CA GLY A 168 4.14 6.90 -39.09
C GLY A 168 4.77 5.60 -38.57
N HIS A 169 4.36 4.47 -39.13
CA HIS A 169 5.02 3.18 -38.91
C HIS A 169 6.25 3.05 -39.81
N SER A 170 7.28 2.36 -39.35
CA SER A 170 8.44 2.06 -40.20
C SER A 170 8.00 1.23 -41.42
N THR A 171 8.47 1.67 -42.60
CA THR A 171 8.31 0.94 -43.86
C THR A 171 9.39 -0.12 -44.06
N GLU A 172 10.47 -0.06 -43.27
CA GLU A 172 11.59 -0.98 -43.38
C GLU A 172 11.30 -2.27 -42.61
N ALA A 173 11.63 -3.42 -43.22
CA ALA A 173 11.48 -4.72 -42.58
C ALA A 173 12.46 -4.96 -41.42
N LYS A 174 13.43 -4.06 -41.23
CA LYS A 174 14.47 -4.14 -40.20
C LYS A 174 13.96 -3.49 -38.92
N SER A 175 14.11 -4.16 -37.78
CA SER A 175 13.80 -3.56 -36.48
C SER A 175 14.94 -2.63 -36.03
N HIS A 176 14.60 -1.43 -35.60
CA HIS A 176 15.56 -0.41 -35.12
C HIS A 176 15.87 -0.53 -33.61
N LEU A 177 15.76 -1.74 -33.04
CA LEU A 177 15.98 -1.96 -31.60
C LEU A 177 17.38 -1.53 -31.14
N GLY A 178 18.42 -1.84 -31.92
CA GLY A 178 19.80 -1.44 -31.60
C GLY A 178 20.01 0.07 -31.57
N ASP A 179 19.34 0.80 -32.46
CA ASP A 179 19.38 2.26 -32.50
C ASP A 179 18.55 2.87 -31.35
N ALA A 180 17.42 2.25 -30.99
CA ALA A 180 16.63 2.64 -29.82
C ALA A 180 17.43 2.48 -28.51
N LEU A 181 18.20 1.40 -28.36
CA LEU A 181 19.09 1.20 -27.21
C LEU A 181 20.25 2.22 -27.19
N ARG A 182 20.75 2.62 -28.38
CA ARG A 182 21.76 3.68 -28.48
C ARG A 182 21.20 5.05 -28.09
N ALA A 183 19.98 5.37 -28.53
CA ALA A 183 19.24 6.57 -28.12
C ALA A 183 18.98 6.56 -26.61
N ALA A 184 18.56 5.43 -26.04
CA ALA A 184 18.39 5.25 -24.60
C ALA A 184 19.68 5.56 -23.83
N ARG A 185 20.82 5.02 -24.28
CA ARG A 185 22.13 5.30 -23.68
C ARG A 185 22.46 6.80 -23.70
N HIS A 186 22.16 7.49 -24.81
CA HIS A 186 22.37 8.93 -24.90
C HIS A 186 21.50 9.69 -23.90
N LEU A 187 20.21 9.35 -23.78
CA LEU A 187 19.33 9.94 -22.78
C LEU A 187 19.85 9.71 -21.35
N PHE A 188 20.35 8.51 -21.01
CA PHE A 188 20.91 8.25 -19.68
C PHE A 188 22.18 9.05 -19.41
N SER A 189 22.93 9.44 -20.44
CA SER A 189 24.14 10.27 -20.30
C SER A 189 23.84 11.74 -20.00
N GLN A 190 22.62 12.21 -20.30
CA GLN A 190 22.17 13.59 -20.03
C GLN A 190 21.65 13.77 -18.59
N LEU A 191 21.46 12.68 -17.83
CA LEU A 191 20.96 12.73 -16.46
C LEU A 191 22.03 13.22 -15.46
N PRO A 192 21.64 13.88 -14.37
CA PRO A 192 22.58 14.20 -13.29
C PRO A 192 23.07 12.93 -12.58
N SER A 193 24.23 12.99 -11.94
CA SER A 193 24.94 11.82 -11.39
C SER A 193 24.22 11.10 -10.24
N GLU A 194 23.17 11.69 -9.67
CA GLU A 194 22.52 11.23 -8.43
C GLU A 194 21.36 10.23 -8.66
N VAL A 195 21.46 9.38 -9.69
CA VAL A 195 20.43 8.37 -9.98
C VAL A 195 20.69 7.10 -9.17
N LYS A 196 19.69 6.65 -8.42
CA LYS A 196 19.79 5.41 -7.62
C LYS A 196 19.62 4.15 -8.47
N HIS A 197 18.58 4.10 -9.29
CA HIS A 197 18.29 2.98 -10.18
C HIS A 197 17.98 3.47 -11.59
N ARG A 198 18.61 2.84 -12.58
CA ARG A 198 18.39 3.10 -14.02
C ARG A 198 17.73 1.89 -14.64
N ARG A 199 16.53 2.06 -15.21
CA ARG A 199 15.75 0.95 -15.79
C ARG A 199 15.20 1.29 -17.16
N ILE A 200 15.20 0.29 -18.03
CA ILE A 200 14.53 0.32 -19.32
C ILE A 200 13.44 -0.75 -19.32
N PHE A 201 12.22 -0.35 -19.64
CA PHE A 201 11.09 -1.23 -19.87
C PHE A 201 10.80 -1.29 -21.35
N LEU A 202 11.04 -2.46 -21.94
CA LEU A 202 10.74 -2.72 -23.34
C LEU A 202 9.38 -3.42 -23.45
N PHE A 203 8.47 -2.85 -24.24
CA PHE A 203 7.17 -3.42 -24.55
C PHE A 203 7.18 -3.83 -26.02
N THR A 204 7.09 -5.13 -26.29
CA THR A 204 7.06 -5.68 -27.65
C THR A 204 6.13 -6.89 -27.73
N ASN A 205 5.65 -7.17 -28.94
CA ASN A 205 4.93 -8.40 -29.27
C ASN A 205 5.70 -9.28 -30.27
N ASP A 206 6.94 -8.90 -30.62
CA ASP A 206 7.78 -9.66 -31.54
C ASP A 206 8.83 -10.47 -30.76
N VAL A 207 8.76 -11.78 -30.93
CA VAL A 207 9.64 -12.74 -30.27
C VAL A 207 11.05 -12.71 -30.89
N ASN A 208 11.17 -12.29 -32.15
CA ASN A 208 12.44 -12.19 -32.85
C ASN A 208 12.48 -10.95 -33.76
N PRO A 209 12.74 -9.75 -33.20
CA PRO A 209 12.65 -8.48 -33.92
C PRO A 209 13.60 -8.42 -35.14
N HIS A 210 14.77 -9.06 -35.04
CA HIS A 210 15.79 -9.07 -36.10
C HIS A 210 15.64 -10.23 -37.11
N ARG A 211 14.64 -11.12 -36.95
CA ARG A 211 14.35 -12.23 -37.86
C ARG A 211 15.58 -13.08 -38.25
N GLY A 212 16.53 -13.23 -37.33
CA GLY A 212 17.76 -14.00 -37.54
C GLY A 212 18.93 -13.24 -38.19
N ASP A 213 18.87 -11.92 -38.34
CA ASP A 213 20.02 -11.12 -38.79
C ASP A 213 21.11 -11.03 -37.69
N GLU A 214 22.21 -11.75 -37.89
CA GLU A 214 23.33 -11.82 -36.94
C GLU A 214 24.04 -10.48 -36.74
N GLU A 215 24.14 -9.63 -37.78
CA GLU A 215 24.84 -8.34 -37.67
C GLU A 215 24.10 -7.38 -36.74
N LEU A 216 22.76 -7.34 -36.87
CA LEU A 216 21.92 -6.52 -36.02
C LEU A 216 21.90 -7.06 -34.59
N LEU A 217 21.87 -8.38 -34.42
CA LEU A 217 21.98 -9.03 -33.12
C LEU A 217 23.28 -8.65 -32.40
N GLN A 218 24.43 -8.70 -33.09
CA GLN A 218 25.72 -8.30 -32.53
C GLN A 218 25.75 -6.81 -32.14
N LYS A 219 25.19 -5.93 -32.99
CA LYS A 219 25.06 -4.50 -32.67
C LYS A 219 24.23 -4.29 -31.40
N CYS A 220 23.11 -5.00 -31.26
CA CYS A 220 22.27 -4.95 -30.07
C CYS A 220 22.99 -5.47 -28.82
N ALA A 221 23.71 -6.60 -28.92
CA ALA A 221 24.48 -7.17 -27.83
C ALA A 221 25.51 -6.16 -27.27
N ILE A 222 26.25 -5.48 -28.15
CA ILE A 222 27.23 -4.44 -27.77
C ILE A 222 26.55 -3.27 -27.04
N GLN A 223 25.35 -2.86 -27.48
CA GLN A 223 24.61 -1.78 -26.78
C GLN A 223 24.13 -2.22 -25.40
N ILE A 224 23.66 -3.46 -25.25
CA ILE A 224 23.20 -3.99 -23.96
C ILE A 224 24.38 -4.13 -23.00
N GLU A 225 25.52 -4.64 -23.44
CA GLU A 225 26.74 -4.72 -22.62
C GLU A 225 27.16 -3.32 -22.14
N SER A 226 27.09 -2.32 -23.04
CA SER A 226 27.38 -0.93 -22.70
C SER A 226 26.40 -0.35 -21.67
N LEU A 227 25.11 -0.65 -21.79
CA LEU A 227 24.07 -0.22 -20.85
C LEU A 227 24.23 -0.89 -19.49
N SER A 228 24.52 -2.20 -19.47
CA SER A 228 24.80 -2.97 -18.25
C SER A 228 26.04 -2.44 -17.53
N SER A 229 27.10 -2.08 -18.27
CA SER A 229 28.30 -1.43 -17.72
C SER A 229 27.97 -0.06 -17.10
N GLY A 230 26.96 0.63 -17.63
CA GLY A 230 26.41 1.86 -17.07
C GLY A 230 25.42 1.67 -15.91
N GLY A 231 25.23 0.44 -15.43
CA GLY A 231 24.32 0.09 -14.33
C GLY A 231 22.83 0.13 -14.72
N VAL A 232 22.50 0.09 -16.00
CA VAL A 232 21.12 0.13 -16.50
C VAL A 232 20.56 -1.29 -16.61
N GLY A 233 19.48 -1.56 -15.88
CA GLY A 233 18.75 -2.83 -15.98
C GLY A 233 17.71 -2.79 -17.12
N LEU A 234 17.70 -3.82 -17.97
CA LEU A 234 16.72 -3.98 -19.04
C LEU A 234 15.68 -5.04 -18.66
N VAL A 235 14.39 -4.69 -18.79
CA VAL A 235 13.26 -5.60 -18.60
C VAL A 235 12.44 -5.64 -19.88
N CYS A 236 12.21 -6.84 -20.42
CA CYS A 236 11.38 -7.05 -21.59
C CYS A 236 10.01 -7.61 -21.17
N TYR A 237 8.94 -6.93 -21.57
CA TYR A 237 7.56 -7.40 -21.45
C TYR A 237 7.11 -7.93 -22.80
N ASP A 238 7.09 -9.25 -22.91
CA ASP A 238 6.59 -9.95 -24.10
C ASP A 238 5.06 -10.05 -24.01
N MET A 239 4.40 -9.43 -24.99
CA MET A 239 2.94 -9.37 -25.11
C MET A 239 2.42 -10.24 -26.27
N SER A 240 3.21 -11.21 -26.74
CA SER A 240 2.77 -12.14 -27.77
C SER A 240 1.62 -13.03 -27.27
N PRO A 241 0.54 -13.23 -28.06
CA PRO A 241 -0.52 -14.17 -27.73
C PRO A 241 -0.01 -15.59 -27.96
N THR A 242 0.63 -16.18 -26.95
CA THR A 242 1.18 -17.54 -27.06
C THR A 242 0.08 -18.58 -26.80
N ALA A 243 -0.40 -19.22 -27.87
CA ALA A 243 -1.18 -20.45 -27.80
C ALA A 243 -0.24 -21.66 -27.68
N LEU A 244 0.21 -22.00 -26.46
CA LEU A 244 0.91 -23.26 -26.20
C LEU A 244 0.19 -24.05 -25.11
N PRO A 245 -0.41 -25.23 -25.42
CA PRO A 245 -0.84 -26.15 -24.39
C PRO A 245 0.40 -26.77 -23.72
N SER A 246 0.47 -26.66 -22.40
CA SER A 246 1.43 -27.40 -21.56
C SER A 246 1.42 -28.89 -21.95
N PRO A 247 2.58 -29.52 -22.22
CA PRO A 247 2.67 -30.94 -22.53
C PRO A 247 2.56 -31.75 -21.24
N ALA A 248 1.36 -31.81 -20.67
CA ALA A 248 1.10 -32.57 -19.45
C ALA A 248 -0.33 -33.11 -19.39
N ALA A 249 -0.89 -33.62 -20.50
CA ALA A 249 -2.06 -34.50 -20.47
C ALA A 249 -2.28 -35.23 -21.81
N SER A 250 -2.24 -36.57 -21.75
CA SER A 250 -2.92 -37.56 -22.61
C SER A 250 -2.69 -37.58 -24.13
N THR A 251 -1.90 -38.57 -24.57
CA THR A 251 -2.24 -39.63 -25.55
C THR A 251 -3.34 -39.37 -26.59
N GLN A 252 -2.95 -39.48 -27.87
CA GLN A 252 -3.77 -39.72 -29.09
C GLN A 252 -4.22 -38.50 -29.93
N SER A 253 -3.37 -38.03 -30.85
CA SER A 253 -3.71 -37.73 -32.27
C SER A 253 -2.49 -37.09 -32.97
N GLY A 254 -2.08 -37.64 -34.12
CA GLY A 254 -0.85 -37.23 -34.83
C GLY A 254 -0.87 -35.82 -35.44
N GLU A 255 -2.03 -35.16 -35.51
CA GLU A 255 -2.19 -33.84 -36.13
C GLU A 255 -1.73 -32.70 -35.21
N ALA A 256 -1.89 -32.84 -33.89
CA ALA A 256 -1.44 -31.82 -32.92
C ALA A 256 0.10 -31.71 -32.86
N ALA A 257 0.80 -32.84 -33.02
CA ALA A 257 2.26 -32.87 -33.09
C ALA A 257 2.78 -32.20 -34.37
N ALA A 258 2.14 -32.46 -35.52
CA ALA A 258 2.50 -31.83 -36.79
C ALA A 258 2.18 -30.32 -36.83
N MET A 259 1.11 -29.89 -36.16
CA MET A 259 0.81 -28.46 -35.97
C MET A 259 1.83 -27.79 -35.05
N SER A 260 2.23 -28.45 -33.96
CA SER A 260 3.28 -27.96 -33.06
C SER A 260 4.64 -27.86 -33.76
N GLU A 261 4.99 -28.84 -34.61
CA GLU A 261 6.20 -28.79 -35.44
C GLU A 261 6.13 -27.69 -36.48
N ARG A 262 5.01 -27.54 -37.21
CA ARG A 262 4.82 -26.43 -38.16
C ARG A 262 4.88 -25.06 -37.47
N TRP A 263 4.30 -24.91 -36.28
CA TRP A 263 4.37 -23.69 -35.49
C TRP A 263 5.80 -23.38 -35.04
N ALA A 264 6.52 -24.38 -34.51
CA ALA A 264 7.92 -24.21 -34.12
C ALA A 264 8.83 -23.86 -35.32
N THR A 265 8.53 -24.42 -36.50
CA THR A 265 9.28 -24.13 -37.75
C THR A 265 8.94 -22.76 -38.33
N GLN A 266 7.72 -22.25 -38.11
CA GLN A 266 7.26 -20.98 -38.69
C GLN A 266 7.47 -19.78 -37.76
N PHE A 267 7.53 -19.98 -36.44
CA PHE A 267 7.68 -18.91 -35.44
C PHE A 267 8.98 -18.97 -34.61
N GLY A 268 9.84 -19.99 -34.81
CA GLY A 268 11.09 -20.13 -34.06
C GLY A 268 10.84 -20.40 -32.56
N GLY A 269 11.84 -20.96 -31.87
CA GLY A 269 11.73 -21.17 -30.42
C GLY A 269 11.46 -19.84 -29.69
N VAL A 270 10.46 -19.84 -28.80
CA VAL A 270 9.88 -18.64 -28.16
C VAL A 270 10.91 -17.79 -27.37
N ASP A 271 12.10 -18.32 -27.12
CA ASP A 271 13.12 -17.66 -26.29
C ASP A 271 14.50 -17.51 -26.94
N GLU A 272 14.70 -17.90 -28.21
CA GLU A 272 16.07 -17.95 -28.79
C GLU A 272 16.74 -16.58 -28.85
N PHE A 273 16.02 -15.55 -29.30
CA PHE A 273 16.57 -14.20 -29.46
C PHE A 273 16.95 -13.56 -28.11
N TRP A 274 16.00 -13.53 -27.17
CA TRP A 274 16.23 -12.90 -25.87
C TRP A 274 17.20 -13.71 -25.00
N SER A 275 17.17 -15.05 -25.08
CA SER A 275 18.15 -15.90 -24.40
C SER A 275 19.56 -15.70 -24.97
N ALA A 276 19.72 -15.59 -26.29
CA ALA A 276 21.01 -15.29 -26.91
C ALA A 276 21.57 -13.95 -26.41
N LEU A 277 20.73 -12.93 -26.29
CA LEU A 277 21.14 -11.63 -25.72
C LEU A 277 21.50 -11.72 -24.24
N THR A 278 20.83 -12.57 -23.44
CA THR A 278 21.20 -12.75 -22.02
C THR A 278 22.56 -13.43 -21.84
N GLY A 279 22.95 -14.32 -22.77
CA GLY A 279 24.23 -15.02 -22.75
C GLY A 279 25.43 -14.11 -23.05
N ALA A 280 25.22 -12.99 -23.75
CA ALA A 280 26.26 -12.03 -24.09
C ALA A 280 26.67 -11.12 -22.92
N VAL A 281 25.89 -11.06 -21.83
CA VAL A 281 26.19 -10.20 -20.68
C VAL A 281 27.02 -10.97 -19.65
N PRO A 282 28.24 -10.51 -19.29
CA PRO A 282 29.05 -11.19 -18.29
C PRO A 282 28.33 -11.14 -16.93
N LYS A 283 28.05 -12.32 -16.36
CA LYS A 283 27.55 -12.43 -14.99
C LYS A 283 28.64 -11.94 -14.04
N ALA A 284 28.56 -10.68 -13.61
CA ALA A 284 29.47 -10.12 -12.63
C ALA A 284 29.45 -11.00 -11.37
N THR A 285 30.62 -11.53 -11.00
CA THR A 285 30.78 -12.56 -9.98
C THR A 285 30.53 -12.09 -8.55
N ASN A 286 30.21 -10.80 -8.33
CA ASN A 286 30.04 -10.22 -6.99
C ASN A 286 28.95 -9.13 -6.86
N SER A 287 28.08 -8.91 -7.85
CA SER A 287 26.91 -8.03 -7.69
C SER A 287 25.64 -8.70 -8.21
N SER A 288 24.73 -9.00 -7.29
CA SER A 288 23.46 -9.66 -7.60
C SER A 288 22.60 -8.76 -8.53
N ARG A 289 22.28 -9.28 -9.72
CA ARG A 289 21.21 -8.85 -10.65
C ARG A 289 21.43 -7.65 -11.59
N VAL A 290 22.59 -7.00 -11.64
CA VAL A 290 22.75 -5.81 -12.51
C VAL A 290 23.01 -6.15 -13.99
N GLY A 291 23.31 -7.42 -14.32
CA GLY A 291 23.71 -7.84 -15.67
C GLY A 291 22.79 -8.87 -16.35
N THR A 292 21.50 -8.95 -16.02
CA THR A 292 20.58 -9.89 -16.69
C THR A 292 19.38 -9.17 -17.29
N ILE A 293 19.03 -9.49 -18.53
CA ILE A 293 17.76 -9.08 -19.14
C ILE A 293 16.67 -9.89 -18.45
N ASP A 294 15.76 -9.21 -17.76
CA ASP A 294 14.61 -9.87 -17.15
C ASP A 294 13.47 -9.94 -18.17
N ILE A 295 13.14 -11.14 -18.64
CA ILE A 295 12.03 -11.39 -19.57
C ILE A 295 10.77 -11.73 -18.76
N VAL A 296 9.67 -11.08 -19.08
CA VAL A 296 8.36 -11.30 -18.46
C VAL A 296 7.37 -11.71 -19.54
N HIS A 297 7.07 -13.00 -19.60
CA HIS A 297 6.00 -13.52 -20.47
C HIS A 297 4.64 -13.31 -19.80
N LEU A 298 3.75 -12.62 -20.49
CA LEU A 298 2.39 -12.35 -20.00
C LEU A 298 1.43 -13.39 -20.59
N ASN A 299 1.36 -14.55 -19.95
CA ASN A 299 0.46 -15.65 -20.34
C ASN A 299 -0.95 -15.47 -19.76
N SER A 300 -1.59 -14.31 -19.98
CA SER A 300 -2.90 -14.02 -19.39
C SER A 300 -3.98 -13.84 -20.46
N ASP A 301 -5.21 -14.21 -20.13
CA ASP A 301 -6.38 -13.92 -20.96
C ASP A 301 -6.51 -12.41 -21.18
N ASP A 302 -6.99 -12.00 -22.36
CA ASP A 302 -6.98 -10.61 -22.83
C ASP A 302 -7.55 -9.58 -21.85
N SER A 303 -8.56 -9.98 -21.05
CA SER A 303 -9.21 -9.10 -20.05
C SER A 303 -8.36 -8.88 -18.79
N VAL A 304 -7.50 -9.84 -18.45
CA VAL A 304 -6.64 -9.82 -17.26
C VAL A 304 -5.24 -9.31 -17.61
N MET A 305 -4.86 -9.36 -18.90
CA MET A 305 -3.56 -8.89 -19.42
C MET A 305 -3.18 -7.48 -18.95
N LEU A 306 -4.08 -6.50 -19.01
CA LEU A 306 -3.77 -5.14 -18.55
C LEU A 306 -3.42 -5.10 -17.05
N GLY A 307 -4.20 -5.83 -16.24
CA GLY A 307 -3.98 -5.93 -14.81
C GLY A 307 -2.66 -6.64 -14.48
N ALA A 308 -2.38 -7.75 -15.15
CA ALA A 308 -1.13 -8.49 -15.01
C ALA A 308 0.09 -7.67 -15.45
N LEU A 309 0.00 -6.98 -16.60
CA LEU A 309 1.04 -6.09 -17.12
C LEU A 309 1.32 -4.93 -16.17
N SER A 310 0.27 -4.19 -15.76
CA SER A 310 0.39 -3.07 -14.82
C SER A 310 1.01 -3.52 -13.50
N THR A 311 0.60 -4.69 -13.02
CA THR A 311 1.13 -5.28 -11.80
C THR A 311 2.60 -5.69 -11.95
N ALA A 312 2.98 -6.33 -13.07
CA ALA A 312 4.35 -6.73 -13.36
C ALA A 312 5.29 -5.52 -13.51
N VAL A 313 4.81 -4.44 -14.15
CA VAL A 313 5.51 -3.16 -14.27
C VAL A 313 5.67 -2.54 -12.89
N ARG A 314 4.61 -2.42 -12.08
CA ARG A 314 4.67 -1.89 -10.71
C ARG A 314 5.69 -2.58 -9.81
N TRP A 315 5.92 -3.88 -9.95
CA TRP A 315 6.93 -4.59 -9.16
C TRP A 315 8.36 -4.24 -9.56
N ARG A 316 8.56 -3.92 -10.83
CA ARG A 316 9.87 -3.63 -11.41
C ARG A 316 10.13 -2.14 -11.55
N THR A 317 9.20 -1.24 -11.19
CA THR A 317 9.43 0.21 -11.21
C THR A 317 10.22 0.69 -10.01
N HIS A 318 9.96 0.12 -8.84
CA HIS A 318 10.63 0.50 -7.60
C HIS A 318 11.22 -0.74 -6.93
N PRO A 319 12.52 -1.04 -7.10
CA PRO A 319 13.17 -1.95 -6.18
C PRO A 319 13.23 -1.23 -4.83
N ARG A 320 12.27 -1.50 -3.95
CA ARG A 320 12.34 -0.93 -2.60
C ARG A 320 13.63 -1.45 -1.98
N GLY A 321 14.55 -0.55 -1.64
CA GLY A 321 15.66 -0.89 -0.76
C GLY A 321 15.11 -1.24 0.63
N ALA A 322 15.90 -1.96 1.43
CA ALA A 322 15.58 -2.14 2.83
C ALA A 322 15.39 -0.75 3.47
N SER A 323 14.28 -0.54 4.16
CA SER A 323 14.04 0.72 4.88
C SER A 323 15.07 0.90 5.99
N GLN A 324 15.45 -0.20 6.62
CA GLN A 324 16.50 -0.27 7.63
C GLN A 324 17.18 -1.64 7.51
N THR A 325 18.52 -1.66 7.58
CA THR A 325 19.30 -2.89 7.76
C THR A 325 19.50 -3.12 9.26
N THR A 326 19.19 -4.31 9.74
CA THR A 326 19.19 -4.65 11.17
C THR A 326 19.77 -6.04 11.38
N THR A 327 20.10 -6.38 12.63
CA THR A 327 20.61 -7.71 12.96
C THR A 327 19.52 -8.58 13.58
N LEU A 328 19.40 -9.81 13.09
CA LEU A 328 18.60 -10.89 13.68
C LEU A 328 19.52 -11.81 14.49
N THR A 329 19.38 -11.79 15.80
CA THR A 329 20.11 -12.63 16.75
C THR A 329 19.25 -13.83 17.14
N ILE A 330 19.77 -15.04 17.02
CA ILE A 330 19.06 -16.27 17.39
C ILE A 330 19.46 -16.67 18.80
N GLY A 331 18.50 -16.62 19.73
CA GLY A 331 18.67 -17.01 21.13
C GLY A 331 18.95 -15.84 22.07
N VAL A 332 18.86 -16.11 23.37
CA VAL A 332 19.19 -15.19 24.46
C VAL A 332 20.42 -15.74 25.17
N GLY A 333 21.55 -15.04 25.04
CA GLY A 333 22.84 -15.49 25.57
C GLY A 333 23.00 -15.13 27.04
N ALA A 334 23.62 -16.04 27.81
CA ALA A 334 24.23 -15.66 29.08
C ALA A 334 25.40 -14.68 28.79
N LYS A 335 25.69 -13.76 29.72
CA LYS A 335 26.77 -12.76 29.57
C LYS A 335 28.07 -13.45 29.13
N GLY A 336 28.49 -13.25 27.87
CA GLY A 336 29.74 -13.76 27.29
C GLY A 336 29.64 -14.82 26.19
N SER A 337 28.48 -15.40 25.88
CA SER A 337 28.37 -16.36 24.76
C SER A 337 28.18 -15.64 23.42
N ALA A 338 28.97 -16.00 22.40
CA ALA A 338 28.74 -15.52 21.03
C ALA A 338 27.46 -16.14 20.47
N LEU A 339 26.43 -15.31 20.28
CA LEU A 339 25.17 -15.73 19.67
C LEU A 339 25.25 -15.65 18.14
N PRO A 340 24.61 -16.57 17.40
CA PRO A 340 24.51 -16.47 15.95
C PRO A 340 23.70 -15.23 15.56
N ARG A 341 24.30 -14.38 14.72
CA ARG A 341 23.73 -13.13 14.22
C ARG A 341 23.66 -13.14 12.70
N LEU A 342 22.58 -12.59 12.17
CA LEU A 342 22.29 -12.51 10.74
C LEU A 342 21.97 -11.06 10.39
N THR A 343 22.49 -10.56 9.27
CA THR A 343 22.09 -9.25 8.74
C THR A 343 20.81 -9.41 7.93
N VAL A 344 19.77 -8.65 8.28
CA VAL A 344 18.46 -8.68 7.62
C VAL A 344 18.02 -7.26 7.24
N GLY A 345 17.51 -7.12 6.02
CA GLY A 345 16.82 -5.92 5.57
C GLY A 345 15.35 -5.96 5.99
N MET A 346 14.86 -4.85 6.54
CA MET A 346 13.46 -4.66 6.87
C MET A 346 12.74 -3.92 5.75
N TYR A 347 11.65 -4.50 5.24
CA TYR A 347 10.85 -3.99 4.14
C TYR A 347 9.41 -3.76 4.59
N PHE A 348 8.80 -2.65 4.15
CA PHE A 348 7.40 -2.37 4.39
C PHE A 348 6.62 -2.59 3.08
N PRO A 349 5.93 -3.73 2.91
CA PRO A 349 5.17 -3.99 1.69
C PRO A 349 3.98 -3.03 1.53
N MET A 350 3.36 -2.65 2.66
CA MET A 350 2.24 -1.72 2.71
C MET A 350 2.66 -0.46 3.46
N THR A 351 2.48 0.69 2.81
CA THR A 351 2.76 2.02 3.38
C THR A 351 1.55 2.90 3.14
N ASN A 352 1.15 3.72 4.13
CA ASN A 352 0.03 4.65 3.93
C ASN A 352 0.44 5.67 2.87
N ALA A 353 -0.31 5.74 1.77
CA ALA A 353 -0.12 6.78 0.78
C ALA A 353 -0.50 8.13 1.42
N GLN A 354 0.52 8.92 1.73
CA GLN A 354 0.33 10.22 2.37
C GLN A 354 -0.18 11.25 1.35
N ARG A 355 -1.02 12.18 1.82
CA ARG A 355 -1.32 13.37 1.02
C ARG A 355 -0.04 14.22 0.94
N ARG A 356 0.35 14.67 -0.25
CA ARG A 356 1.49 15.58 -0.42
C ARG A 356 1.31 16.81 0.49
N LEU A 357 2.30 17.08 1.32
CA LEU A 357 2.34 18.27 2.18
C LEU A 357 2.23 19.53 1.31
N SER A 358 1.43 20.50 1.75
CA SER A 358 1.33 21.79 1.08
C SER A 358 2.68 22.51 1.16
N LYS A 359 3.25 22.87 0.01
CA LYS A 359 4.41 23.74 -0.04
C LYS A 359 3.95 25.19 -0.06
N TRP A 360 4.65 26.05 0.66
CA TRP A 360 4.38 27.49 0.65
C TRP A 360 4.95 28.09 -0.62
N LEU A 361 4.15 28.86 -1.34
CA LEU A 361 4.56 29.57 -2.55
C LEU A 361 4.56 31.08 -2.29
N ASP A 362 5.51 31.79 -2.88
CA ASP A 362 5.43 33.24 -2.96
C ASP A 362 4.30 33.63 -3.92
N GLY A 363 3.34 34.43 -3.45
CA GLY A 363 2.12 34.75 -4.18
C GLY A 363 2.35 35.53 -5.48
N ARG A 364 3.52 36.16 -5.66
CA ARG A 364 3.88 36.89 -6.90
C ARG A 364 4.70 36.05 -7.87
N ALA A 365 5.72 35.36 -7.36
CA ALA A 365 6.65 34.60 -8.18
C ALA A 365 6.13 33.18 -8.50
N GLY A 366 5.25 32.63 -7.66
CA GLY A 366 4.86 31.21 -7.74
C GLY A 366 5.99 30.26 -7.31
N GLU A 367 7.06 30.77 -6.71
CA GLU A 367 8.23 29.99 -6.30
C GLU A 367 8.08 29.43 -4.89
N MET A 368 8.69 28.27 -4.62
CA MET A 368 8.67 27.65 -3.30
C MET A 368 9.46 28.45 -2.27
N VAL A 369 8.84 28.70 -1.11
CA VAL A 369 9.46 29.42 0.01
C VAL A 369 9.91 28.43 1.08
N MET A 370 11.20 28.48 1.43
CA MET A 370 11.75 27.68 2.53
C MET A 370 11.26 28.22 3.89
N LEU A 371 10.50 27.40 4.62
CA LEU A 371 10.09 27.72 5.99
C LEU A 371 11.26 27.47 6.96
N ARG A 372 11.63 28.47 7.76
CA ARG A 372 12.60 28.33 8.86
C ARG A 372 11.91 28.61 10.19
N GLN A 373 11.82 27.60 11.05
CA GLN A 373 11.28 27.74 12.40
C GLN A 373 12.41 27.95 13.42
N ARG A 374 12.23 28.90 14.35
CA ARG A 374 13.20 29.22 15.41
C ARG A 374 12.47 29.42 16.73
N ALA A 375 12.97 28.81 17.81
CA ALA A 375 12.46 29.06 19.16
C ALA A 375 13.25 30.21 19.83
N VAL A 376 12.55 31.13 20.47
CA VAL A 376 13.13 32.30 21.15
C VAL A 376 12.50 32.41 22.54
N GLY A 377 13.31 32.69 23.56
CA GLY A 377 12.84 32.85 24.93
C GLY A 377 12.03 34.12 25.10
N VAL A 378 10.80 34.00 25.59
CA VAL A 378 9.96 35.15 25.96
C VAL A 378 10.53 35.76 27.24
N GLY A 379 11.45 36.71 27.09
CA GLY A 379 12.21 37.31 28.20
C GLY A 379 13.48 38.06 27.75
N ALA A 380 13.97 37.81 26.53
CA ALA A 380 14.97 38.64 25.87
C ALA A 380 14.28 39.79 25.10
N PRO A 381 14.82 41.03 25.08
CA PRO A 381 14.18 42.15 24.39
C PRO A 381 14.09 41.86 22.89
N ILE A 382 12.86 41.69 22.38
CA ILE A 382 12.58 41.61 20.95
C ILE A 382 12.70 43.04 20.40
N LEU A 383 13.90 43.43 19.97
CA LEU A 383 14.05 44.60 19.12
C LEU A 383 13.48 44.26 17.74
N LEU A 384 12.23 44.64 17.51
CA LEU A 384 11.64 44.77 16.18
C LEU A 384 12.59 45.61 15.31
N PRO A 385 12.95 45.17 14.09
CA PRO A 385 13.86 45.91 13.23
C PRO A 385 13.09 47.07 12.59
N CYS A 386 12.95 48.17 13.33
CA CYS A 386 12.54 49.46 12.81
C CYS A 386 13.59 50.49 13.24
N HIS A 387 14.20 51.11 12.23
CA HIS A 387 15.22 52.17 12.26
C HIS A 387 16.69 51.75 12.23
N ALA A 388 17.33 52.27 11.18
CA ALA A 388 18.73 52.17 10.84
C ALA A 388 19.66 52.73 11.93
N GLY A 389 20.79 52.07 12.12
CA GLY A 389 21.97 52.65 12.76
C GLY A 389 22.00 52.57 14.28
N LYS A 390 22.22 51.38 14.84
CA LYS A 390 23.04 51.12 16.04
C LYS A 390 23.10 49.61 16.32
N SER A 391 24.30 49.12 16.58
CA SER A 391 24.65 47.73 16.90
C SER A 391 23.80 47.17 18.07
N GLY A 392 22.71 46.46 17.78
CA GLY A 392 21.94 45.67 18.75
C GLY A 392 22.31 44.19 18.62
N ALA A 393 22.66 43.55 19.75
CA ALA A 393 22.99 42.12 19.79
C ALA A 393 21.81 41.26 19.28
N PRO A 394 22.08 40.17 18.53
CA PRO A 394 21.02 39.30 18.02
C PRO A 394 20.23 38.66 19.18
N PRO A 395 18.91 38.40 19.02
CA PRO A 395 18.11 37.74 20.03
C PRO A 395 18.74 36.38 20.39
N ALA A 396 18.90 36.11 21.69
CA ALA A 396 19.50 34.87 22.16
C ALA A 396 18.64 33.66 21.74
N HIS A 397 19.18 32.85 20.84
CA HIS A 397 18.59 31.58 20.45
C HIS A 397 18.63 30.60 21.62
N ILE A 398 17.52 29.92 21.89
CA ILE A 398 17.52 28.87 22.91
C ILE A 398 18.24 27.65 22.31
N SER A 399 19.34 27.22 22.93
CA SER A 399 19.95 25.94 22.56
C SER A 399 19.10 24.78 23.08
N THR A 400 19.10 23.65 22.38
CA THR A 400 18.34 22.44 22.75
C THR A 400 18.59 22.00 24.19
N GLY A 401 19.81 22.21 24.72
CA GLY A 401 20.17 21.92 26.10
C GLY A 401 19.48 22.78 27.18
N GLN A 402 18.87 23.91 26.80
CA GLN A 402 18.16 24.81 27.72
C GLN A 402 16.64 24.56 27.79
N LEU A 403 16.07 23.73 26.90
CA LEU A 403 14.64 23.40 26.91
C LEU A 403 14.33 22.29 27.93
N GLY A 404 13.69 22.64 29.04
CA GLY A 404 12.95 21.69 29.88
C GLY A 404 11.57 21.44 29.29
N LYS A 405 11.18 20.17 29.07
CA LYS A 405 9.79 19.81 28.71
C LYS A 405 9.00 19.52 29.99
N SER A 406 8.08 20.41 30.36
CA SER A 406 7.11 20.14 31.42
C SER A 406 5.95 19.31 30.86
N ARG A 407 5.56 18.23 31.54
CA ARG A 407 4.25 17.60 31.39
C ARG A 407 3.40 18.06 32.58
N PRO A 408 2.28 18.75 32.38
CA PRO A 408 1.36 19.00 33.50
C PRO A 408 0.86 17.64 34.00
N SER A 409 1.04 17.36 35.30
CA SER A 409 0.40 16.19 35.92
C SER A 409 -1.07 16.50 36.15
N THR A 410 -1.93 15.51 35.91
CA THR A 410 -3.33 15.52 36.36
C THR A 410 -3.35 15.26 37.87
N GLY A 411 -2.99 16.27 38.67
CA GLY A 411 -3.06 16.22 40.13
C GLY A 411 -2.69 17.56 40.77
N PRO A 412 -3.29 17.95 41.91
CA PRO A 412 -2.93 19.17 42.60
C PRO A 412 -1.58 18.96 43.31
N GLY A 413 -0.52 19.58 42.78
CA GLY A 413 0.78 19.68 43.46
C GLY A 413 1.86 18.77 42.88
N THR A 414 2.94 19.39 42.41
CA THR A 414 4.17 18.80 41.84
C THR A 414 4.08 18.45 40.35
N CYS A 415 4.60 19.35 39.51
CA CYS A 415 5.06 19.01 38.17
C CYS A 415 6.41 18.28 38.32
N PRO A 416 6.53 16.96 38.07
CA PRO A 416 7.86 16.39 37.93
C PRO A 416 8.43 16.93 36.62
N ASN A 417 9.28 17.94 36.70
CA ASN A 417 10.23 18.21 35.63
C ASN A 417 11.06 16.93 35.50
N VAL A 418 10.80 16.10 34.49
CA VAL A 418 11.70 14.99 34.16
C VAL A 418 12.85 15.63 33.38
N PRO A 419 14.02 15.88 33.99
CA PRO A 419 15.13 16.47 33.26
C PRO A 419 15.54 15.55 32.10
N LEU A 420 16.14 16.13 31.06
CA LEU A 420 16.65 15.38 29.90
C LEU A 420 17.60 14.25 30.34
N SER A 421 18.35 14.45 31.43
CA SER A 421 19.21 13.44 32.06
C SER A 421 18.42 12.21 32.55
N CYS A 422 17.26 12.38 33.18
CA CYS A 422 16.41 11.27 33.59
C CYS A 422 15.84 10.50 32.39
N LYS A 423 15.50 11.17 31.28
CA LYS A 423 15.06 10.47 30.06
C LYS A 423 16.20 9.66 29.43
N LYS A 424 17.40 10.23 29.33
CA LYS A 424 18.61 9.50 28.88
C LYS A 424 18.87 8.30 29.79
N HIS A 425 18.76 8.47 31.10
CA HIS A 425 18.92 7.39 32.06
C HIS A 425 17.83 6.31 31.92
N ILE A 426 16.55 6.67 31.78
CA ILE A 426 15.47 5.70 31.54
C ILE A 426 15.74 4.93 30.24
N ALA A 427 16.12 5.63 29.18
CA ALA A 427 16.48 5.03 27.90
C ALA A 427 17.68 4.06 28.01
N GLU A 428 18.72 4.45 28.74
CA GLU A 428 19.89 3.61 29.03
C GLU A 428 19.51 2.38 29.85
N VAL A 429 18.71 2.55 30.90
CA VAL A 429 18.24 1.46 31.78
C VAL A 429 17.32 0.50 31.01
N VAL A 430 16.42 1.02 30.19
CA VAL A 430 15.52 0.22 29.35
C VAL A 430 16.28 -0.52 28.24
N GLY A 431 17.35 0.10 27.70
CA GLY A 431 18.20 -0.50 26.68
C GLY A 431 19.35 -1.37 27.22
N ALA A 432 19.58 -1.37 28.54
CA ALA A 432 20.73 -2.03 29.14
C ALA A 432 20.71 -3.55 28.89
N GLY A 433 21.65 -4.02 28.06
CA GLY A 433 21.82 -5.45 27.73
C GLY A 433 21.04 -5.93 26.51
N LEU A 434 20.30 -5.06 25.82
CA LEU A 434 19.55 -5.40 24.61
C LEU A 434 20.30 -4.90 23.37
N THR A 435 20.33 -5.72 22.32
CA THR A 435 20.94 -5.37 21.02
C THR A 435 19.90 -4.75 20.09
N LEU A 436 20.31 -3.79 19.27
CA LEU A 436 19.46 -3.26 18.20
C LEU A 436 19.05 -4.37 17.21
N GLY A 437 17.85 -4.25 16.65
CA GLY A 437 17.28 -5.25 15.75
C GLY A 437 16.41 -6.26 16.47
N PHE A 438 16.49 -7.53 16.04
CA PHE A 438 15.61 -8.61 16.47
C PHE A 438 16.37 -9.65 17.28
N SER A 439 15.83 -10.03 18.43
CA SER A 439 16.38 -11.12 19.27
C SER A 439 15.32 -12.19 19.46
N ILE A 440 15.52 -13.38 18.90
CA ILE A 440 14.58 -14.51 19.02
C ILE A 440 14.64 -15.06 20.45
N ILE A 441 13.49 -15.05 21.13
CA ILE A 441 13.33 -15.55 22.51
C ILE A 441 12.90 -17.02 22.51
N CYS A 442 11.83 -17.36 21.79
CA CYS A 442 11.26 -18.70 21.80
C CYS A 442 10.43 -18.99 20.53
N PHE A 443 9.99 -20.23 20.37
CA PHE A 443 9.12 -20.66 19.27
C PHE A 443 7.77 -21.13 19.81
N LYS A 444 6.68 -20.64 19.23
CA LYS A 444 5.30 -21.02 19.59
C LYS A 444 4.54 -21.51 18.38
N ASN A 445 3.43 -22.22 18.58
CA ASN A 445 2.54 -22.55 17.48
C ASN A 445 1.89 -21.27 16.94
N ALA A 446 1.63 -21.23 15.65
CA ALA A 446 1.04 -20.06 15.03
C ALA A 446 -0.39 -19.78 15.51
N ASP A 447 -1.19 -20.83 15.71
CA ASP A 447 -2.59 -20.72 16.12
C ASP A 447 -2.75 -20.11 17.53
N ASP A 448 -1.74 -20.28 18.39
CA ASP A 448 -1.71 -19.74 19.76
C ASP A 448 -1.32 -18.25 19.82
N VAL A 449 -0.74 -17.71 18.75
CA VAL A 449 -0.17 -16.34 18.74
C VAL A 449 -0.91 -15.42 17.77
N LEU A 450 -1.23 -15.92 16.58
CA LEU A 450 -1.76 -15.11 15.48
C LEU A 450 -3.29 -15.02 15.57
N HIS A 451 -3.78 -14.24 16.53
CA HIS A 451 -5.20 -13.90 16.61
C HIS A 451 -5.50 -12.58 15.89
N PRO A 452 -6.49 -12.55 14.96
CA PRO A 452 -6.87 -11.32 14.24
C PRO A 452 -7.29 -10.16 15.17
N GLN A 453 -7.75 -10.47 16.39
CA GLN A 453 -8.21 -9.48 17.37
C GLN A 453 -7.08 -8.68 18.03
N TYR A 454 -5.84 -9.21 18.01
CA TYR A 454 -4.68 -8.59 18.66
C TYR A 454 -3.76 -7.85 17.67
N VAL A 455 -4.25 -7.58 16.47
CA VAL A 455 -3.49 -6.84 15.45
C VAL A 455 -3.40 -5.37 15.85
N LEU A 456 -2.19 -4.92 16.21
CA LEU A 456 -1.93 -3.53 16.59
C LEU A 456 -1.72 -2.61 15.38
N GLY A 457 -1.00 -3.08 14.36
CA GLY A 457 -0.50 -2.22 13.31
C GLY A 457 0.10 -2.99 12.14
N LYS A 458 0.78 -2.24 11.27
CA LYS A 458 1.31 -2.77 10.01
C LYS A 458 2.43 -3.77 10.26
N SER A 459 2.38 -4.90 9.55
CA SER A 459 3.47 -5.87 9.51
C SER A 459 4.58 -5.41 8.57
N CYS A 460 5.84 -5.69 8.93
CA CYS A 460 6.98 -5.59 8.01
C CYS A 460 7.47 -6.97 7.56
N VAL A 461 8.35 -7.02 6.58
CA VAL A 461 8.95 -8.25 6.06
C VAL A 461 10.45 -8.17 6.26
N LEU A 462 11.03 -9.22 6.83
CA LEU A 462 12.47 -9.42 6.89
C LEU A 462 12.92 -10.25 5.69
N HIS A 463 13.96 -9.76 5.03
CA HIS A 463 14.66 -10.47 3.98
C HIS A 463 16.16 -10.47 4.30
N PRO A 464 16.88 -11.58 4.11
CA PRO A 464 18.33 -11.60 4.30
C PRO A 464 18.97 -10.69 3.26
N ASP A 465 19.91 -9.84 3.68
CA ASP A 465 20.69 -9.05 2.73
C ASP A 465 21.83 -9.92 2.17
N PRO A 466 21.86 -10.20 0.86
CA PRO A 466 22.92 -11.00 0.27
C PRO A 466 24.26 -10.24 0.16
N GLN A 467 24.26 -8.89 0.25
CA GLN A 467 25.48 -8.09 0.07
C GLN A 467 26.26 -7.93 1.38
N ASP A 468 25.55 -7.72 2.49
CA ASP A 468 26.16 -7.50 3.81
C ASP A 468 26.38 -8.81 4.60
N GLY A 469 25.84 -9.94 4.11
CA GLY A 469 25.87 -11.24 4.77
C GLY A 469 26.83 -12.24 4.12
N SER A 470 27.45 -13.11 4.93
CA SER A 470 28.12 -14.31 4.42
C SER A 470 27.10 -15.27 3.76
N ASP A 471 27.53 -16.12 2.81
CA ASP A 471 26.66 -17.19 2.23
C ASP A 471 25.99 -18.06 3.32
N GLY A 472 26.69 -18.25 4.44
CA GLY A 472 26.17 -18.93 5.63
C GLY A 472 24.95 -18.25 6.24
N SER A 473 24.86 -16.92 6.18
CA SER A 473 23.74 -16.15 6.71
C SER A 473 22.47 -16.39 5.90
N LEU A 474 22.58 -16.36 4.57
CA LEU A 474 21.47 -16.67 3.67
C LEU A 474 21.00 -18.11 3.86
N ARG A 475 21.91 -19.08 3.90
CA ARG A 475 21.57 -20.50 4.17
C ARG A 475 20.85 -20.67 5.50
N LEU A 476 21.33 -20.03 6.58
CA LEU A 476 20.70 -20.12 7.89
C LEU A 476 19.30 -19.53 7.89
N PHE A 477 19.10 -18.38 7.25
CA PHE A 477 17.78 -17.76 7.11
C PHE A 477 16.81 -18.67 6.33
N ILE A 478 17.26 -19.26 5.20
CA ILE A 478 16.47 -20.21 4.41
C ILE A 478 16.05 -21.42 5.26
N ARG A 479 17.00 -21.98 6.02
CA ARG A 479 16.73 -23.13 6.89
C ARG A 479 15.73 -22.78 8.00
N LEU A 480 15.88 -21.61 8.63
CA LEU A 480 14.96 -21.12 9.65
C LEU A 480 13.54 -20.96 9.08
N ALA A 481 13.39 -20.27 7.96
CA ALA A 481 12.09 -20.02 7.34
C ALA A 481 11.38 -21.33 6.93
N ARG A 482 12.12 -22.28 6.35
CA ARG A 482 11.58 -23.60 5.99
C ARG A 482 11.17 -24.40 7.22
N ALA A 483 12.01 -24.44 8.26
CA ALA A 483 11.70 -25.16 9.50
C ALA A 483 10.46 -24.61 10.21
N LEU A 484 10.30 -23.28 10.26
CA LEU A 484 9.10 -22.65 10.82
C LEU A 484 7.83 -23.05 10.04
N LYS A 485 7.92 -23.10 8.71
CA LYS A 485 6.81 -23.50 7.83
C LYS A 485 6.46 -24.97 8.02
N GLU A 486 7.45 -25.86 7.97
CA GLU A 486 7.27 -27.31 8.13
C GLU A 486 6.65 -27.67 9.49
N GLN A 487 7.04 -26.96 10.55
CA GLN A 487 6.53 -27.22 11.90
C GLN A 487 5.26 -26.42 12.26
N ARG A 488 4.74 -25.57 11.36
CA ARG A 488 3.63 -24.64 11.63
C ARG A 488 3.86 -23.77 12.88
N LYS A 489 5.10 -23.30 13.05
CA LYS A 489 5.54 -22.49 14.21
C LYS A 489 5.92 -21.07 13.80
N VAL A 490 5.87 -20.19 14.78
CA VAL A 490 6.28 -18.79 14.70
C VAL A 490 7.40 -18.55 15.70
N ALA A 491 8.37 -17.71 15.34
CA ALA A 491 9.45 -17.30 16.25
C ALA A 491 9.06 -16.01 16.97
N MET A 492 8.99 -16.05 18.30
CA MET A 492 8.79 -14.87 19.13
C MET A 492 10.12 -14.13 19.26
N ALA A 493 10.15 -12.84 18.91
CA ALA A 493 11.33 -12.01 18.98
C ALA A 493 11.06 -10.70 19.72
N GLN A 494 12.09 -10.16 20.34
CA GLN A 494 12.12 -8.80 20.85
C GLN A 494 12.70 -7.89 19.78
N HIS A 495 12.00 -6.82 19.45
CA HIS A 495 12.40 -5.85 18.44
C HIS A 495 12.73 -4.50 19.08
N ILE A 496 13.89 -3.95 18.73
CA ILE A 496 14.33 -2.61 19.11
C ILE A 496 14.74 -1.87 17.84
N THR A 497 13.98 -0.83 17.50
CA THR A 497 14.15 -0.05 16.27
C THR A 497 15.35 0.90 16.36
N ARG A 498 15.50 1.60 17.48
CA ARG A 498 16.53 2.62 17.69
C ARG A 498 17.05 2.55 19.13
N TYR A 499 18.26 3.08 19.35
CA TYR A 499 18.77 3.31 20.70
C TYR A 499 17.74 4.15 21.48
N ALA A 500 17.62 3.92 22.79
CA ALA A 500 16.66 4.59 23.67
C ALA A 500 15.17 4.29 23.42
N THR A 501 14.80 3.35 22.54
CA THR A 501 13.39 2.97 22.30
C THR A 501 13.01 1.77 23.17
N PRO A 502 11.80 1.75 23.78
CA PRO A 502 11.35 0.58 24.51
C PRO A 502 11.22 -0.64 23.58
N PRO A 503 11.64 -1.84 24.03
CA PRO A 503 11.51 -3.05 23.23
C PRO A 503 10.05 -3.42 23.00
N ARG A 504 9.73 -3.94 21.82
CA ARG A 504 8.41 -4.50 21.50
C ARG A 504 8.51 -5.98 21.18
N LEU A 505 7.55 -6.78 21.64
CA LEU A 505 7.43 -8.18 21.26
C LEU A 505 6.83 -8.27 19.85
N VAL A 506 7.43 -9.12 19.03
CA VAL A 506 7.01 -9.37 17.65
C VAL A 506 7.00 -10.87 17.36
N ALA A 507 6.11 -11.32 16.48
CA ALA A 507 6.12 -12.66 15.93
C ALA A 507 6.72 -12.65 14.52
N LEU A 508 7.69 -13.53 14.28
CA LEU A 508 8.26 -13.79 12.95
C LEU A 508 7.53 -14.98 12.32
N VAL A 509 6.82 -14.71 11.22
CA VAL A 509 5.90 -15.66 10.57
C VAL A 509 6.38 -15.98 9.15
N PRO A 510 6.58 -17.25 8.79
CA PRO A 510 6.95 -17.61 7.42
C PRO A 510 5.78 -17.46 6.44
N PRO A 511 6.03 -17.11 5.17
CA PRO A 511 5.01 -17.05 4.14
C PRO A 511 4.34 -18.40 3.88
N GLY A 512 3.04 -18.36 3.59
CA GLY A 512 2.26 -19.56 3.20
C GLY A 512 1.97 -20.53 4.35
N LEU A 513 2.04 -20.08 5.60
CA LEU A 513 1.73 -20.90 6.77
C LEU A 513 0.26 -21.34 6.82
N ASN A 514 -0.67 -20.49 6.36
CA ASN A 514 -2.11 -20.76 6.39
C ASN A 514 -2.63 -21.50 5.14
N GLY A 515 -1.75 -21.98 4.25
CA GLY A 515 -2.17 -22.76 3.08
C GLY A 515 -2.99 -22.00 2.03
N ASP A 516 -3.31 -20.73 2.26
CA ASP A 516 -4.00 -19.91 1.28
C ASP A 516 -3.09 -19.70 0.07
N HIS A 517 -3.42 -20.38 -1.03
CA HIS A 517 -3.02 -20.00 -2.37
C HIS A 517 -3.64 -18.64 -2.68
N MET A 518 -3.12 -17.58 -2.07
CA MET A 518 -3.46 -16.22 -2.46
C MET A 518 -3.00 -16.04 -3.90
N ASP A 519 -3.96 -15.77 -4.79
CA ASP A 519 -3.73 -15.46 -6.20
C ASP A 519 -2.56 -14.46 -6.30
N THR A 520 -1.53 -14.82 -7.08
CA THR A 520 -0.28 -14.05 -7.24
C THR A 520 -0.55 -12.57 -7.59
N ALA A 521 -1.69 -12.28 -8.18
CA ALA A 521 -2.15 -10.94 -8.54
C ALA A 521 -2.50 -10.03 -7.34
N SER A 522 -2.97 -10.57 -6.21
CA SER A 522 -3.46 -9.76 -5.08
C SER A 522 -2.36 -9.36 -4.09
N PHE A 523 -1.42 -10.27 -3.81
CA PHE A 523 -0.29 -10.03 -2.90
C PHE A 523 0.97 -10.80 -3.36
N PRO A 524 1.67 -10.26 -4.36
CA PRO A 524 2.78 -10.96 -5.03
C PRO A 524 4.06 -11.09 -4.20
N VAL A 525 4.22 -10.28 -3.16
CA VAL A 525 5.52 -10.12 -2.48
C VAL A 525 5.94 -11.36 -1.68
N MET A 526 5.07 -12.33 -1.41
CA MET A 526 5.36 -13.33 -0.37
C MET A 526 5.25 -14.80 -0.77
N HIS A 527 5.31 -15.12 -2.07
CA HIS A 527 5.64 -16.49 -2.48
C HIS A 527 7.17 -16.77 -2.38
N GLY A 528 7.95 -15.76 -2.00
CA GLY A 528 9.41 -15.83 -1.87
C GLY A 528 9.92 -16.15 -0.45
N LEU A 529 11.24 -16.15 -0.34
CA LEU A 529 11.97 -16.27 0.92
C LEU A 529 11.80 -15.00 1.76
N GLY A 530 11.22 -15.08 2.96
CA GLY A 530 11.08 -13.95 3.88
C GLY A 530 10.42 -14.35 5.19
N LEU A 531 10.36 -13.43 6.16
CA LEU A 531 9.58 -13.59 7.41
C LEU A 531 8.77 -12.32 7.65
N TYR A 532 7.45 -12.45 7.82
CA TYR A 532 6.63 -11.33 8.29
C TYR A 532 6.91 -11.07 9.77
N VAL A 533 7.01 -9.80 10.14
CA VAL A 533 7.08 -9.33 11.51
C VAL A 533 5.72 -8.78 11.88
N VAL A 534 5.05 -9.45 12.82
CA VAL A 534 3.76 -9.03 13.35
C VAL A 534 3.98 -8.48 14.76
N PRO A 535 3.72 -7.19 15.02
CA PRO A 535 3.81 -6.65 16.38
C PRO A 535 2.73 -7.26 17.28
N LEU A 536 3.13 -7.69 18.48
CA LEU A 536 2.23 -8.29 19.45
C LEU A 536 1.74 -7.22 20.44
N SER A 537 0.45 -7.30 20.78
CA SER A 537 -0.17 -6.44 21.78
C SER A 537 0.39 -6.68 23.18
N TYR A 538 0.71 -5.61 23.89
CA TYR A 538 0.90 -5.65 25.34
C TYR A 538 -0.45 -5.59 26.05
N ALA A 539 -0.44 -5.85 27.36
CA ALA A 539 -1.65 -5.77 28.19
C ALA A 539 -2.32 -4.38 28.10
N ASP A 540 -1.51 -3.31 27.99
CA ASP A 540 -1.99 -1.94 27.87
C ASP A 540 -2.70 -1.63 26.54
N ASP A 541 -2.40 -2.40 25.49
CA ASP A 541 -3.01 -2.21 24.17
C ASP A 541 -4.39 -2.89 24.06
N VAL A 542 -4.68 -3.85 24.94
CA VAL A 542 -5.94 -4.61 24.93
C VAL A 542 -7.02 -3.84 25.69
N ARG A 543 -8.06 -3.39 24.97
CA ARG A 543 -9.19 -2.67 25.57
C ARG A 543 -10.32 -3.63 25.96
N THR A 544 -10.80 -3.55 27.20
CA THR A 544 -11.97 -4.32 27.66
C THR A 544 -13.25 -3.80 26.98
N THR A 545 -14.02 -4.70 26.37
CA THR A 545 -15.33 -4.35 25.80
C THR A 545 -16.41 -4.34 26.90
N PRO A 546 -17.24 -3.28 27.00
CA PRO A 546 -18.33 -3.26 27.97
C PRO A 546 -19.39 -4.31 27.61
N ARG A 547 -19.86 -5.09 28.59
CA ARG A 547 -21.01 -6.00 28.39
C ARG A 547 -22.26 -5.15 28.19
N SER A 548 -22.81 -5.12 26.98
CA SER A 548 -24.07 -4.43 26.70
C SER A 548 -25.25 -5.31 27.12
N PRO A 549 -26.21 -4.81 27.94
CA PRO A 549 -27.38 -5.57 28.36
C PRO A 549 -28.34 -5.89 27.21
N LEU A 550 -28.13 -5.31 26.03
CA LEU A 550 -28.92 -5.59 24.83
C LEU A 550 -28.62 -6.97 24.23
N PHE A 551 -27.44 -7.55 24.52
CA PHE A 551 -27.06 -8.87 24.01
C PHE A 551 -27.30 -9.93 25.09
N GLY A 552 -28.46 -10.57 25.01
CA GLY A 552 -28.81 -11.75 25.81
C GLY A 552 -29.02 -12.99 24.95
N ASP A 553 -29.44 -14.10 25.55
CA ASP A 553 -29.74 -15.34 24.82
C ASP A 553 -30.82 -15.16 23.75
N ALA A 554 -31.77 -14.25 23.96
CA ALA A 554 -32.80 -13.90 22.97
C ALA A 554 -32.26 -13.25 21.69
N THR A 555 -31.04 -12.70 21.72
CA THR A 555 -30.40 -12.09 20.55
C THR A 555 -29.49 -13.04 19.79
N LYS A 556 -29.33 -14.28 20.25
CA LYS A 556 -28.59 -15.30 19.50
C LYS A 556 -29.37 -15.63 18.23
N PRO A 557 -28.76 -15.52 17.04
CA PRO A 557 -29.45 -15.75 15.78
C PRO A 557 -29.91 -17.21 15.70
N MET A 558 -31.13 -17.43 15.22
CA MET A 558 -31.62 -18.78 14.93
C MET A 558 -30.91 -19.34 13.68
N GLU A 559 -30.86 -20.66 13.53
CA GLU A 559 -30.22 -21.30 12.37
C GLU A 559 -30.81 -20.84 11.03
N ARG A 560 -32.13 -20.56 11.01
CA ARG A 560 -32.82 -19.97 9.86
C ARG A 560 -32.25 -18.59 9.46
N ASP A 561 -31.87 -17.78 10.44
CA ASP A 561 -31.37 -16.43 10.25
C ASP A 561 -29.94 -16.48 9.71
N ILE A 562 -29.14 -17.43 10.21
CA ILE A 562 -27.79 -17.72 9.72
C ILE A 562 -27.84 -18.20 8.27
N ALA A 563 -28.78 -19.09 7.92
CA ALA A 563 -28.95 -19.58 6.55
C ALA A 563 -29.32 -18.45 5.57
N LEU A 564 -30.19 -17.52 5.97
CA LEU A 564 -30.51 -16.33 5.18
C LEU A 564 -29.28 -15.42 5.00
N ALA A 565 -28.51 -15.20 6.06
CA ALA A 565 -27.27 -14.43 5.99
C ALA A 565 -26.24 -15.09 5.04
N GLN A 566 -26.09 -16.41 5.10
CA GLN A 566 -25.19 -17.15 4.20
C GLN A 566 -25.63 -17.05 2.74
N ARG A 567 -26.93 -17.13 2.46
CA ARG A 567 -27.49 -16.90 1.11
C ARG A 567 -27.16 -15.50 0.62
N LEU A 568 -27.31 -14.48 1.45
CA LEU A 568 -26.96 -13.10 1.12
C LEU A 568 -25.46 -12.97 0.83
N LEU A 569 -24.59 -13.52 1.68
CA LEU A 569 -23.14 -13.48 1.47
C LEU A 569 -22.71 -14.16 0.17
N ALA A 570 -23.36 -15.26 -0.22
CA ALA A 570 -23.09 -15.95 -1.47
C ALA A 570 -23.47 -15.12 -2.72
N THR A 571 -24.41 -14.18 -2.60
CA THR A 571 -24.81 -13.29 -3.70
C THR A 571 -23.88 -12.09 -3.87
N LEU A 572 -23.16 -11.69 -2.82
CA LEU A 572 -22.26 -10.55 -2.87
C LEU A 572 -21.04 -10.89 -3.73
N PRO A 573 -20.83 -10.20 -4.87
CA PRO A 573 -19.66 -10.44 -5.68
C PRO A 573 -18.45 -9.82 -4.99
N SER A 574 -17.37 -10.59 -4.84
CA SER A 574 -15.99 -10.22 -5.21
C SER A 574 -14.96 -10.95 -4.34
N LYS A 575 -13.90 -11.45 -5.00
CA LYS A 575 -12.64 -11.74 -4.34
C LYS A 575 -12.03 -10.41 -3.88
N TYR A 576 -11.63 -10.31 -2.61
CA TYR A 576 -10.95 -9.12 -2.11
C TYR A 576 -9.60 -8.95 -2.83
N ASN A 577 -9.40 -7.80 -3.48
CA ASN A 577 -8.15 -7.43 -4.12
C ASN A 577 -7.79 -5.99 -3.75
N VAL A 578 -6.62 -5.80 -3.13
CA VAL A 578 -6.13 -4.52 -2.64
C VAL A 578 -5.87 -3.51 -3.76
N ASN A 579 -5.52 -3.97 -4.96
CA ASN A 579 -5.13 -3.10 -6.06
C ASN A 579 -6.32 -2.51 -6.84
N VAL A 580 -7.54 -2.97 -6.57
CA VAL A 580 -8.74 -2.59 -7.36
C VAL A 580 -9.35 -1.27 -6.91
N VAL A 581 -9.28 -0.96 -5.61
CA VAL A 581 -9.92 0.20 -5.00
C VAL A 581 -8.85 1.26 -4.66
N PRO A 582 -8.72 2.33 -5.47
CA PRO A 582 -7.79 3.42 -5.16
C PRO A 582 -8.31 4.28 -4.00
N ASN A 583 -7.43 5.06 -3.37
CA ASN A 583 -7.81 5.98 -2.31
C ASN A 583 -8.63 7.16 -2.90
N PRO A 584 -9.92 7.31 -2.55
CA PRO A 584 -10.78 8.32 -3.17
C PRO A 584 -10.30 9.75 -2.91
N ALA A 585 -9.65 10.01 -1.77
CA ALA A 585 -9.13 11.32 -1.44
C ALA A 585 -7.93 11.72 -2.31
N LEU A 586 -7.05 10.77 -2.65
CA LEU A 586 -5.91 11.01 -3.52
C LEU A 586 -6.34 11.21 -4.97
N GLU A 587 -7.28 10.37 -5.44
CA GLU A 587 -7.84 10.47 -6.77
C GLU A 587 -8.60 11.78 -6.99
N LEU A 588 -9.42 12.19 -6.01
CA LEU A 588 -10.15 13.46 -6.09
C LEU A 588 -9.19 14.64 -6.15
N ARG A 589 -8.10 14.60 -5.36
CA ARG A 589 -7.06 15.62 -5.41
C ARG A 589 -6.34 15.63 -6.75
N TYR A 590 -5.99 14.46 -7.30
CA TYR A 590 -5.36 14.33 -8.61
C TYR A 590 -6.23 14.97 -9.70
N LYS A 591 -7.51 14.61 -9.76
CA LYS A 591 -8.46 15.20 -10.72
C LYS A 591 -8.68 16.69 -10.52
N ALA A 592 -8.67 17.17 -9.28
CA ALA A 592 -8.74 18.60 -9.02
C ALA A 592 -7.55 19.34 -9.63
N ILE A 593 -6.32 18.83 -9.46
CA ILE A 593 -5.13 19.45 -10.06
C ILE A 593 -5.15 19.31 -11.59
N GLU A 594 -5.58 18.16 -12.12
CA GLU A 594 -5.78 17.94 -13.56
C GLU A 594 -6.73 18.99 -14.17
N SER A 595 -7.86 19.27 -13.50
CA SER A 595 -8.79 20.31 -13.95
C SER A 595 -8.16 21.72 -13.97
N ILE A 596 -7.30 22.03 -12.99
CA ILE A 596 -6.59 23.32 -12.93
C ILE A 596 -5.58 23.41 -14.09
N VAL A 597 -4.84 22.34 -14.37
CA VAL A 597 -3.86 22.29 -15.47
C VAL A 597 -4.57 22.47 -16.83
N GLN A 598 -5.66 21.75 -17.07
CA GLN A 598 -6.45 21.87 -18.30
C GLN A 598 -7.02 23.29 -18.48
N GLN A 599 -7.55 23.90 -17.43
CA GLN A 599 -8.03 25.29 -17.48
C GLN A 599 -6.89 26.29 -17.77
N THR A 600 -5.71 26.05 -17.19
CA THR A 600 -4.54 26.89 -17.40
C THR A 600 -4.06 26.86 -18.86
N GLN A 601 -4.09 25.68 -19.52
CA GLN A 601 -3.77 25.57 -20.95
C GLN A 601 -4.74 26.38 -21.82
N GLN A 602 -6.03 26.31 -21.52
CA GLN A 602 -7.08 27.04 -22.24
C GLN A 602 -6.99 28.56 -22.04
N GLN A 603 -6.54 29.00 -20.86
CA GLN A 603 -6.41 30.42 -20.50
C GLN A 603 -5.07 31.05 -20.86
N SER A 604 -4.18 30.36 -21.58
CA SER A 604 -2.82 30.83 -21.95
C SER A 604 -2.74 32.18 -22.70
N GLY A 605 -3.86 32.86 -22.94
CA GLY A 605 -3.95 34.24 -23.46
C GLY A 605 -4.60 35.32 -22.56
N LEU A 606 -5.11 35.04 -21.34
CA LEU A 606 -5.72 36.06 -20.46
C LEU A 606 -5.38 35.82 -18.97
N SER A 607 -5.03 36.90 -18.24
CA SER A 607 -4.84 37.06 -16.79
C SER A 607 -4.24 35.89 -15.99
N LYS A 608 -3.06 36.09 -15.37
CA LYS A 608 -2.37 35.14 -14.45
C LYS A 608 -3.08 34.92 -13.09
N GLU A 609 -4.41 34.79 -13.06
CA GLU A 609 -5.12 34.38 -11.85
C GLU A 609 -5.25 32.85 -11.85
N ILE A 610 -5.11 32.22 -10.67
CA ILE A 610 -5.21 30.76 -10.53
C ILE A 610 -6.66 30.36 -10.85
N PRO A 611 -6.89 29.46 -11.83
CA PRO A 611 -8.23 29.04 -12.19
C PRO A 611 -8.99 28.40 -11.00
N GLY A 612 -10.30 28.65 -10.92
CA GLY A 612 -11.14 28.09 -9.88
C GLY A 612 -11.33 26.58 -10.03
N VAL A 613 -11.21 25.84 -8.92
CA VAL A 613 -11.39 24.37 -8.90
C VAL A 613 -12.81 24.01 -9.31
N ALA A 614 -12.96 22.99 -10.17
CA ALA A 614 -14.27 22.47 -10.53
C ALA A 614 -15.10 22.07 -9.29
N PRO A 615 -16.43 22.28 -9.28
CA PRO A 615 -17.26 21.95 -8.12
C PRO A 615 -17.08 20.50 -7.66
N PHE A 616 -16.90 20.30 -6.35
CA PHE A 616 -16.67 18.98 -5.72
C PHE A 616 -17.72 17.92 -6.13
N SER A 617 -18.97 18.33 -6.34
CA SER A 617 -20.06 17.44 -6.75
C SER A 617 -19.85 16.80 -8.12
N GLN A 618 -19.14 17.47 -9.03
CA GLN A 618 -18.79 16.95 -10.34
C GLN A 618 -17.59 16.00 -10.26
N LEU A 619 -16.57 16.38 -9.47
CA LEU A 619 -15.35 15.59 -9.29
C LEU A 619 -15.60 14.27 -8.53
N SER A 620 -16.42 14.30 -7.49
CA SER A 620 -16.61 13.15 -6.57
C SER A 620 -17.33 11.95 -7.20
N LYS A 621 -18.36 12.18 -8.04
CA LYS A 621 -19.16 11.10 -8.64
C LYS A 621 -18.36 10.18 -9.55
N ALA A 622 -17.28 10.67 -10.14
CA ALA A 622 -16.48 9.94 -11.13
C ALA A 622 -15.32 9.13 -10.52
N VAL A 623 -15.15 9.14 -9.20
CA VAL A 623 -13.90 8.71 -8.56
C VAL A 623 -14.08 7.59 -7.54
N ASP A 624 -15.09 7.70 -6.69
CA ASP A 624 -15.16 6.87 -5.49
C ASP A 624 -15.62 5.43 -5.79
N ARG A 625 -14.67 4.51 -5.86
CA ARG A 625 -14.89 3.06 -6.03
C ARG A 625 -15.04 2.31 -4.71
N THR A 626 -15.02 2.99 -3.56
CA THR A 626 -15.23 2.35 -2.25
C THR A 626 -16.70 1.97 -2.02
N TRP A 627 -17.60 2.64 -2.74
CA TRP A 627 -19.01 2.32 -2.75
C TRP A 627 -19.26 1.14 -3.68
N GLY A 628 -19.97 0.14 -3.19
CA GLY A 628 -20.43 -0.97 -4.01
C GLY A 628 -21.28 -0.47 -5.18
N ASP A 629 -21.13 -1.11 -6.34
CA ASP A 629 -21.93 -0.81 -7.52
C ASP A 629 -23.41 -1.08 -7.23
N ARG A 630 -24.18 0.01 -7.02
CA ARG A 630 -25.62 -0.06 -6.73
C ARG A 630 -26.38 -0.78 -7.84
N GLY A 631 -25.97 -0.62 -9.10
CA GLY A 631 -26.62 -1.25 -10.25
C GLY A 631 -26.42 -2.76 -10.25
N ALA A 632 -25.20 -3.21 -9.96
CA ALA A 632 -24.91 -4.64 -9.79
C ALA A 632 -25.64 -5.24 -8.58
N MET A 633 -25.69 -4.53 -7.45
CA MET A 633 -26.35 -4.99 -6.23
C MET A 633 -27.88 -5.08 -6.36
N ALA A 634 -28.49 -4.23 -7.18
CA ALA A 634 -29.95 -4.24 -7.40
C ALA A 634 -30.47 -5.59 -7.92
N LYS A 635 -29.64 -6.36 -8.63
CA LYS A 635 -29.97 -7.71 -9.12
C LYS A 635 -30.31 -8.68 -7.99
N TYR A 636 -29.77 -8.44 -6.79
CA TYR A 636 -29.98 -9.27 -5.61
C TYR A 636 -30.98 -8.65 -4.63
N GLY A 637 -31.73 -7.63 -5.06
CA GLY A 637 -32.70 -6.89 -4.25
C GLY A 637 -33.66 -7.78 -3.47
N SER A 638 -34.17 -8.85 -4.08
CA SER A 638 -35.10 -9.78 -3.45
C SER A 638 -34.53 -10.46 -2.21
N VAL A 639 -33.24 -10.85 -2.24
CA VAL A 639 -32.57 -11.50 -1.11
C VAL A 639 -32.37 -10.51 0.05
N PHE A 640 -32.06 -9.25 -0.28
CA PHE A 640 -31.96 -8.19 0.73
C PHE A 640 -33.31 -7.91 1.38
N ASP A 641 -34.39 -7.91 0.61
CA ASP A 641 -35.73 -7.63 1.13
C ASP A 641 -36.26 -8.81 1.97
N GLU A 642 -35.99 -10.05 1.58
CA GLU A 642 -36.27 -11.24 2.40
C GLU A 642 -35.53 -11.17 3.75
N PHE A 643 -34.23 -10.84 3.71
CA PHE A 643 -33.42 -10.69 4.93
C PHE A 643 -33.95 -9.57 5.85
N LYS A 644 -34.30 -8.41 5.29
CA LYS A 644 -34.89 -7.30 6.05
C LYS A 644 -36.24 -7.65 6.64
N ALA A 645 -37.12 -8.30 5.87
CA ALA A 645 -38.46 -8.67 6.33
C ALA A 645 -38.41 -9.60 7.54
N VAL A 646 -37.44 -10.53 7.57
CA VAL A 646 -37.31 -11.50 8.67
C VAL A 646 -36.64 -10.89 9.89
N LEU A 647 -35.50 -10.21 9.71
CA LEU A 647 -34.66 -9.77 10.84
C LEU A 647 -34.93 -8.36 11.33
N LEU A 648 -35.51 -7.52 10.47
CA LEU A 648 -35.67 -6.10 10.70
C LEU A 648 -37.13 -5.63 10.44
N PRO A 649 -38.18 -6.33 10.90
CA PRO A 649 -39.56 -5.97 10.60
C PRO A 649 -39.98 -4.61 11.18
N SER A 650 -39.40 -4.20 12.31
CA SER A 650 -39.68 -2.92 12.97
C SER A 650 -38.59 -1.85 12.74
N TYR A 651 -37.57 -2.16 11.95
CA TYR A 651 -36.46 -1.23 11.76
C TYR A 651 -36.80 -0.18 10.71
N ASN A 652 -37.05 1.04 11.17
CA ASN A 652 -37.05 2.21 10.31
C ASN A 652 -35.73 2.97 10.49
N ARG A 653 -34.90 3.00 9.45
CA ARG A 653 -33.59 3.69 9.47
C ARG A 653 -33.74 5.15 9.86
N ASP A 654 -34.76 5.83 9.34
CA ASP A 654 -34.94 7.26 9.54
C ASP A 654 -35.32 7.58 11.01
N GLU A 655 -36.05 6.68 11.67
CA GLU A 655 -36.42 6.82 13.08
C GLU A 655 -35.29 6.45 14.03
N THR A 656 -34.47 5.44 13.68
CA THR A 656 -33.41 4.92 14.56
C THR A 656 -32.06 5.64 14.40
N CYS A 657 -31.71 6.06 13.18
CA CYS A 657 -30.44 6.70 12.85
C CYS A 657 -30.57 8.18 12.51
N GLY A 658 -31.77 8.75 12.54
CA GLY A 658 -31.97 10.19 12.37
C GLY A 658 -31.15 10.99 13.39
N PRO A 659 -30.73 12.22 13.04
CA PRO A 659 -30.03 13.10 13.99
C PRO A 659 -30.93 13.29 15.20
N LYS A 660 -30.55 12.71 16.34
CA LYS A 660 -31.30 12.85 17.59
C LYS A 660 -31.36 14.34 17.92
N THR A 661 -32.51 14.95 17.66
CA THR A 661 -32.80 16.29 18.17
C THR A 661 -32.60 16.26 19.68
N LYS A 662 -32.06 17.33 20.27
CA LYS A 662 -31.77 17.40 21.72
C LYS A 662 -32.97 16.97 22.59
N ALA A 663 -34.20 17.12 22.09
CA ALA A 663 -35.43 16.64 22.72
C ALA A 663 -35.50 15.10 22.87
N ALA A 664 -35.07 14.32 21.88
CA ALA A 664 -35.09 12.85 21.95
C ALA A 664 -34.13 12.29 23.01
N ARG A 665 -33.06 13.05 23.33
CA ARG A 665 -32.09 12.66 24.36
C ARG A 665 -32.68 12.75 25.77
N ASN A 666 -33.62 13.68 26.02
CA ASN A 666 -34.28 13.83 27.32
C ASN A 666 -35.44 12.85 27.52
N VAL A 667 -36.17 12.46 26.47
CA VAL A 667 -37.29 11.51 26.60
C VAL A 667 -36.77 10.10 26.88
N LYS A 668 -35.69 9.67 26.21
CA LYS A 668 -35.13 8.33 26.42
C LYS A 668 -34.42 8.19 27.78
N ALA A 669 -33.73 9.24 28.22
CA ALA A 669 -33.17 9.28 29.58
C ALA A 669 -34.25 9.17 30.67
N ARG A 670 -35.46 9.69 30.43
CA ARG A 670 -36.55 9.66 31.42
C ARG A 670 -37.35 8.35 31.42
N ALA A 671 -37.37 7.61 30.31
CA ALA A 671 -38.03 6.31 30.21
C ALA A 671 -37.14 5.15 30.70
N GLU A 672 -35.82 5.22 30.49
CA GLU A 672 -34.89 4.20 31.00
C GLU A 672 -34.77 4.22 32.53
N LEU A 673 -35.07 5.36 33.16
CA LEU A 673 -35.07 5.52 34.62
C LEU A 673 -36.17 4.71 35.34
N ALA A 674 -37.26 4.31 34.69
CA ALA A 674 -38.39 3.65 35.36
C ALA A 674 -38.23 2.12 35.50
N ASP A 675 -37.37 1.51 34.68
CA ASP A 675 -37.09 0.06 34.70
C ASP A 675 -35.81 -0.27 35.51
N GLU A 676 -35.07 0.77 35.92
CA GLU A 676 -33.85 0.64 36.73
C GLU A 676 -34.15 0.25 38.19
N ASP A 677 -35.34 0.52 38.73
CA ASP A 677 -35.63 0.28 40.15
C ASP A 677 -35.56 -1.20 40.55
N ILE A 678 -36.03 -2.12 39.69
CA ILE A 678 -35.98 -3.58 39.99
C ILE A 678 -34.56 -4.12 39.80
N LYS A 679 -33.86 -3.70 38.74
CA LYS A 679 -32.46 -4.10 38.48
C LYS A 679 -31.49 -3.48 39.48
N GLY A 680 -31.83 -2.34 40.07
CA GLY A 680 -31.06 -1.66 41.10
C GLY A 680 -30.97 -2.51 42.37
N VAL A 681 -32.08 -3.12 42.80
CA VAL A 681 -32.13 -3.96 44.01
C VAL A 681 -31.26 -5.23 43.84
N GLU A 682 -31.39 -5.95 42.73
CA GLU A 682 -30.57 -7.14 42.47
C GLU A 682 -29.07 -6.82 42.38
N ARG A 683 -28.71 -5.67 41.76
CA ARG A 683 -27.32 -5.19 41.72
C ARG A 683 -26.79 -4.88 43.12
N ILE A 684 -27.61 -4.30 44.00
CA ILE A 684 -27.21 -4.00 45.37
C ILE A 684 -26.99 -5.29 46.16
N ILE A 685 -27.92 -6.26 46.09
CA ILE A 685 -27.77 -7.57 46.74
C ILE A 685 -26.48 -8.24 46.26
N SER A 686 -26.27 -8.34 44.95
CA SER A 686 -25.06 -8.95 44.38
C SER A 686 -23.78 -8.19 44.78
N ALA A 687 -23.81 -6.85 44.83
CA ALA A 687 -22.68 -6.03 45.27
C ALA A 687 -22.35 -6.23 46.75
N VAL A 688 -23.36 -6.37 47.61
CA VAL A 688 -23.17 -6.64 49.04
C VAL A 688 -22.63 -8.06 49.27
N GLU A 689 -23.21 -9.07 48.63
CA GLU A 689 -22.73 -10.46 48.74
C GLU A 689 -21.29 -10.63 48.23
N SER A 690 -20.95 -9.98 47.11
CA SER A 690 -19.59 -10.00 46.57
C SER A 690 -18.61 -9.26 47.48
N ALA A 691 -18.98 -8.10 48.03
CA ALA A 691 -18.13 -7.40 49.00
C ALA A 691 -17.91 -8.21 50.29
N PHE A 692 -18.91 -8.98 50.74
CA PHE A 692 -18.77 -9.90 51.86
C PHE A 692 -17.80 -11.04 51.55
N ARG A 693 -17.92 -11.67 50.36
CA ARG A 693 -16.98 -12.73 49.91
C ARG A 693 -15.54 -12.24 49.79
N PHE A 694 -15.32 -11.00 49.34
CA PHE A 694 -13.98 -10.41 49.18
C PHE A 694 -13.48 -9.65 50.42
N GLN A 695 -14.17 -9.73 51.57
CA GLN A 695 -13.84 -8.98 52.80
C GLN A 695 -13.66 -7.46 52.57
N SER A 696 -14.41 -6.89 51.63
CA SER A 696 -14.27 -5.49 51.17
C SER A 696 -15.50 -4.63 51.50
N MET A 697 -16.28 -5.01 52.51
CA MET A 697 -17.50 -4.30 52.96
C MET A 697 -17.30 -2.80 53.20
N GLY A 698 -16.09 -2.36 53.57
CA GLY A 698 -15.76 -0.93 53.76
C GLY A 698 -15.77 -0.08 52.47
N MET A 699 -15.79 -0.70 51.28
CA MET A 699 -15.85 0.00 49.99
C MET A 699 -17.28 0.35 49.55
N LEU A 700 -18.30 -0.27 50.17
CA LEU A 700 -19.69 0.00 49.85
C LEU A 700 -20.15 1.33 50.47
N THR A 701 -20.97 2.06 49.72
CA THR A 701 -21.52 3.31 50.21
C THR A 701 -22.61 3.05 51.26
N GLU A 702 -22.70 3.90 52.28
CA GLU A 702 -23.72 3.79 53.34
C GLU A 702 -25.16 3.64 52.80
N PRO A 703 -25.59 4.31 51.70
CA PRO A 703 -26.90 4.11 51.09
C PRO A 703 -27.10 2.69 50.53
N GLN A 704 -26.08 2.08 49.92
CA GLN A 704 -26.17 0.71 49.39
C GLN A 704 -26.37 -0.31 50.51
N LEU A 705 -25.66 -0.14 51.64
CA LEU A 705 -25.81 -1.01 52.80
C LEU A 705 -27.17 -0.84 53.48
N LYS A 706 -27.67 0.41 53.59
CA LYS A 706 -29.03 0.68 54.11
C LYS A 706 -30.11 0.12 53.19
N GLU A 707 -29.94 0.21 51.88
CA GLU A 707 -30.88 -0.34 50.90
C GLU A 707 -30.91 -1.87 50.98
N TYR A 708 -29.76 -2.53 51.12
CA TYR A 708 -29.67 -3.97 51.36
C TYR A 708 -30.44 -4.39 52.62
N LEU A 709 -30.20 -3.72 53.76
CA LEU A 709 -30.93 -4.00 55.00
C LEU A 709 -32.44 -3.70 54.87
N ARG A 710 -32.81 -2.64 54.12
CA ARG A 710 -34.22 -2.31 53.88
C ARG A 710 -34.94 -3.43 53.11
N VAL A 711 -34.26 -4.02 52.13
CA VAL A 711 -34.78 -5.12 51.31
C VAL A 711 -34.83 -6.43 52.09
N MET A 712 -33.81 -6.72 52.90
CA MET A 712 -33.72 -7.99 53.62
C MET A 712 -34.50 -8.03 54.95
N GLU A 713 -34.54 -6.94 55.73
CA GLU A 713 -35.20 -6.92 57.05
C GLU A 713 -36.58 -6.24 57.06
N GLY A 714 -37.04 -5.68 55.93
CA GLY A 714 -38.37 -5.06 55.83
C GLY A 714 -38.61 -3.88 56.79
N GLY A 715 -37.55 -3.37 57.44
CA GLY A 715 -37.62 -2.37 58.49
C GLY A 715 -36.85 -1.09 58.14
N ALA A 716 -37.42 0.06 58.51
CA ALA A 716 -36.73 1.34 58.42
C ALA A 716 -35.61 1.41 59.47
N PHE A 717 -34.35 1.28 59.03
CA PHE A 717 -33.21 1.47 59.93
C PHE A 717 -33.04 2.95 60.27
N GLY A 718 -33.21 3.27 61.56
CA GLY A 718 -32.80 4.53 62.14
C GLY A 718 -31.30 4.77 61.93
N VAL A 719 -30.90 6.05 61.94
CA VAL A 719 -29.54 6.53 61.70
C VAL A 719 -28.52 5.81 62.61
N ARG A 720 -27.86 4.77 62.11
CA ARG A 720 -26.71 4.10 62.74
C ARG A 720 -25.41 4.55 62.06
N ARG A 721 -24.27 4.50 62.75
CA ARG A 721 -22.97 4.85 62.15
C ARG A 721 -22.59 3.76 61.14
N ASN A 722 -21.83 4.13 60.10
CA ASN A 722 -21.37 3.19 59.06
C ASN A 722 -20.79 1.85 59.60
N PRO A 723 -19.92 1.81 60.65
CA PRO A 723 -19.45 0.53 61.20
C PRO A 723 -20.57 -0.35 61.78
N ASP A 724 -21.60 0.23 62.40
CA ASP A 724 -22.72 -0.51 62.97
C ASP A 724 -23.60 -1.13 61.87
N ILE A 725 -23.75 -0.41 60.75
CA ILE A 725 -24.48 -0.89 59.55
C ILE A 725 -23.72 -2.05 58.92
N ILE A 726 -22.40 -1.91 58.75
CA ILE A 726 -21.54 -3.00 58.24
C ILE A 726 -21.64 -4.23 59.14
N GLN A 727 -21.59 -4.05 60.46
CA GLN A 727 -21.68 -5.16 61.42
C GLN A 727 -23.04 -5.85 61.38
N ALA A 728 -24.14 -5.09 61.22
CA ALA A 728 -25.48 -5.66 61.03
C ALA A 728 -25.59 -6.48 59.74
N VAL A 729 -25.06 -5.97 58.62
CA VAL A 729 -25.03 -6.71 57.34
C VAL A 729 -24.18 -7.97 57.44
N ILE A 730 -23.02 -7.90 58.12
CA ILE A 730 -22.16 -9.06 58.38
C ILE A 730 -22.88 -10.11 59.24
N SER A 731 -23.56 -9.68 60.31
CA SER A 731 -24.34 -10.59 61.16
C SER A 731 -25.49 -11.25 60.39
N GLN A 732 -26.13 -10.53 59.47
CA GLN A 732 -27.19 -11.11 58.64
C GLN A 732 -26.63 -12.13 57.64
N LEU A 733 -25.56 -11.78 56.94
CA LEU A 733 -24.90 -12.68 55.98
C LEU A 733 -24.23 -13.89 56.64
N GLN A 734 -23.84 -13.79 57.91
CA GLN A 734 -23.35 -14.93 58.69
C GLN A 734 -24.49 -15.80 59.24
N GLY A 735 -25.72 -15.28 59.34
CA GLY A 735 -26.90 -16.05 59.77
C GLY A 735 -27.54 -16.87 58.64
N ASP A 736 -27.30 -16.49 57.38
CA ASP A 736 -27.76 -17.21 56.19
C ASP A 736 -26.77 -18.32 55.72
N ILE A 737 -25.65 -18.49 56.43
CA ILE A 737 -24.68 -19.60 56.26
C ILE A 737 -24.91 -20.61 57.38
#